data_AF-A0A8U0L4A7-F1
#
_entry.id   AF-A0A8U0L4A7-F1
#
_cell.length_a   1.000
_cell.length_b   1.000
_cell.length_c   1.000
_cell.angle_alpha   90.00
_cell.angle_beta   90.00
_cell.angle_gamma   90.00
#
_symmetry.space_group_name_H-M   'P 1'
#
loop_
_entity.id
_entity.type
_entity.pdbx_description
1 polymer ?
#
loop_
_entity_poly.entity_id
_entity_poly.type
_entity_poly.pdbx_seq_one_letter_code
_entity_poly.pdbx_strand_id
1 'polypeptide(L)'
;MIESAARRLAHELVNRREAINRELSRNGVRFGIYKNGEYHDRLFPYDPVPRIIESDEFDELEKGLKQRVNALNAYLKDIYSDKAIIHDGVVPEEYVYTSAGYFPQVNGVTPPGGIFAHIAGEDLVQGEDRWWVLEDNLRIPSGASYPLFVRDIERRISPRLFRDVHIRDNREYPRLLRKAMDFVSTEGIAVVLTPGRYNSAFFEHAYLAEKTGAALAFPEDLEVVDNKVYFLDYAGKRHRVGVVYRRLSDEFLDPFAFNPDSVIGVPGILSAYRAGNVAIVNAPGNGAADDKAIYYFVPQMIKYYLGEEPILNNAPTYMPMFEADRKEVLNRMGELVIKDVAEAGGYGVVFGSSLDAAAREELANRIKEEPRRFIAQEVIQFRDIDVVDPKTGEMSPRKCDLRAFVVTGKNTHVWYSGLTRYSSVPGQMIVNSSQGGGFKDTWVLAPESGVEHEYGAETYVANLLSQSRRHSLSLVTASKADNLYWLGRYTERAFTTLNQFFPFYDRVMDTDVDAFRPFAHALDLPEDFEDFDGFVNSFLYDGSNPDSVRSAVTSAFNNAVILRPELSSRLLQYVELAMTNITDAAKYAADAEDIYKQRDITDDMLAFWGGIENSPVDPTLKAFIFIGKYLERIDLYTRFGLTMEEMEAPLRKLASYSMILDGMPLPSCFTDGLSWLVGQLPSRGYQEVADLLKKYLDDYSGRVSALAIKDMGSLSSMNMDAKRP
;
A
#
# COMPACT_ATOMS: atom_id res chain seq x y z
N MET A 1 25.36 -26.84 -9.36
CA MET A 1 26.46 -26.16 -8.62
C MET A 1 26.13 -24.70 -8.28
N ILE A 2 25.34 -24.01 -9.10
CA ILE A 2 24.93 -22.62 -8.86
C ILE A 2 23.97 -22.50 -7.69
N GLU A 3 22.92 -23.34 -7.61
CA GLU A 3 22.01 -23.37 -6.44
C GLU A 3 22.76 -23.49 -5.11
N SER A 4 23.70 -24.45 -5.02
CA SER A 4 24.46 -24.70 -3.80
C SER A 4 25.35 -23.51 -3.42
N ALA A 5 25.88 -22.78 -4.41
CA ALA A 5 26.65 -21.56 -4.16
C ALA A 5 25.75 -20.40 -3.72
N ALA A 6 24.59 -20.24 -4.36
CA ALA A 6 23.58 -19.23 -4.03
C ALA A 6 23.02 -19.46 -2.62
N ARG A 7 22.65 -20.70 -2.26
CA ARG A 7 22.22 -21.08 -0.90
C ARG A 7 23.29 -20.78 0.15
N ARG A 8 24.54 -21.14 -0.13
CA ARG A 8 25.67 -20.87 0.78
C ARG A 8 25.87 -19.36 1.01
N LEU A 9 25.81 -18.56 -0.05
CA LEU A 9 26.02 -17.12 0.06
C LEU A 9 24.78 -16.41 0.65
N ALA A 10 23.57 -16.95 0.46
CA ALA A 10 22.35 -16.41 1.06
C ALA A 10 22.37 -16.46 2.60
N HIS A 11 23.14 -17.35 3.22
CA HIS A 11 23.38 -17.30 4.67
C HIS A 11 23.99 -15.97 5.15
N GLU A 12 24.68 -15.21 4.29
CA GLU A 12 25.14 -13.86 4.63
C GLU A 12 23.96 -12.92 4.96
N LEU A 13 22.80 -13.11 4.33
CA LEU A 13 21.61 -12.31 4.61
C LEU A 13 21.01 -12.61 5.99
N VAL A 14 21.13 -13.85 6.47
CA VAL A 14 20.68 -14.26 7.81
C VAL A 14 21.38 -13.40 8.88
N ASN A 15 22.70 -13.25 8.76
CA ASN A 15 23.51 -12.41 9.65
C ASN A 15 23.23 -10.90 9.49
N ARG A 16 22.48 -10.50 8.46
CA ARG A 16 22.12 -9.11 8.17
C ARG A 16 20.63 -8.82 8.40
N ARG A 17 19.86 -9.78 8.91
CA ARG A 17 18.40 -9.68 9.08
C ARG A 17 17.98 -8.41 9.81
N GLU A 18 18.63 -8.08 10.93
CA GLU A 18 18.30 -6.89 11.70
C GLU A 18 18.54 -5.59 10.92
N ALA A 19 19.63 -5.53 10.14
CA ALA A 19 19.90 -4.38 9.28
C ALA A 19 18.85 -4.27 8.16
N ILE A 20 18.43 -5.39 7.58
CA ILE A 20 17.37 -5.42 6.55
C ILE A 20 16.02 -5.00 7.15
N ASN A 21 15.63 -5.56 8.30
CA ASN A 21 14.40 -5.18 9.00
C ASN A 21 14.38 -3.71 9.39
N ARG A 22 15.53 -3.16 9.81
CA ARG A 22 15.67 -1.73 10.08
C ARG A 22 15.41 -0.90 8.83
N GLU A 23 15.95 -1.29 7.68
CA GLU A 23 15.70 -0.59 6.42
C GLU A 23 14.26 -0.77 5.93
N LEU A 24 13.63 -1.95 6.10
CA LEU A 24 12.21 -2.15 5.82
C LEU A 24 11.32 -1.23 6.67
N SER A 25 11.61 -1.13 7.98
CA SER A 25 10.92 -0.23 8.91
C SER A 25 11.12 1.23 8.54
N ARG A 26 12.37 1.62 8.30
CA ARG A 26 12.75 2.97 7.89
C ARG A 26 12.06 3.42 6.61
N ASN A 27 11.72 2.50 5.71
CA ASN A 27 11.04 2.84 4.46
C ASN A 27 9.52 2.69 4.51
N GLY A 28 8.95 2.33 5.68
CA GLY A 28 7.51 2.19 5.86
C GLY A 28 6.92 0.96 5.16
N VAL A 29 7.69 -0.12 5.02
CA VAL A 29 7.20 -1.39 4.44
C VAL A 29 6.29 -2.09 5.44
N ARG A 30 5.06 -1.60 5.57
CA ARG A 30 4.07 -2.07 6.54
C ARG A 30 2.92 -2.80 5.84
N PHE A 31 2.18 -3.58 6.62
CA PHE A 31 0.99 -4.32 6.21
C PHE A 31 -0.10 -4.11 7.28
N GLY A 32 -1.23 -3.60 6.82
CA GLY A 32 -2.39 -3.36 7.67
C GLY A 32 -3.15 -4.63 8.01
N ILE A 33 -3.58 -4.76 9.25
CA ILE A 33 -4.41 -5.87 9.73
C ILE A 33 -5.59 -5.28 10.50
N TYR A 34 -6.78 -5.73 10.16
CA TYR A 34 -7.96 -5.47 10.96
C TYR A 34 -8.08 -6.53 12.06
N LYS A 35 -8.06 -6.09 13.32
CA LYS A 35 -8.29 -6.95 14.48
C LYS A 35 -9.38 -6.30 15.34
N ASN A 36 -10.46 -7.02 15.59
CA ASN A 36 -11.60 -6.54 16.39
C ASN A 36 -12.21 -5.21 15.88
N GLY A 37 -12.19 -4.98 14.56
CA GLY A 37 -12.70 -3.73 13.96
C GLY A 37 -11.70 -2.56 13.96
N GLU A 38 -10.54 -2.72 14.59
CA GLU A 38 -9.47 -1.71 14.59
C GLU A 38 -8.40 -2.02 13.55
N TYR A 39 -7.95 -0.98 12.84
CA TYR A 39 -6.83 -1.08 11.90
C TYR A 39 -5.50 -0.95 12.64
N HIS A 40 -4.66 -1.97 12.53
CA HIS A 40 -3.30 -1.96 13.05
C HIS A 40 -2.31 -2.11 11.90
N ASP A 41 -1.32 -1.24 11.86
CA ASP A 41 -0.24 -1.33 10.89
C ASP A 41 1.00 -1.97 11.52
N ARG A 42 1.57 -2.99 10.87
CA ARG A 42 2.79 -3.66 11.36
C ARG A 42 3.76 -3.95 10.23
N LEU A 43 5.04 -4.13 10.58
CA LEU A 43 6.01 -4.68 9.64
C LEU A 43 5.55 -6.05 9.14
N PHE A 44 5.59 -6.25 7.82
CA PHE A 44 5.34 -7.57 7.26
C PHE A 44 6.56 -8.46 7.59
N PRO A 45 6.41 -9.60 8.29
CA PRO A 45 7.57 -10.37 8.75
C PRO A 45 8.42 -10.85 7.58
N TYR A 46 9.68 -10.46 7.58
CA TYR A 46 10.66 -10.83 6.58
C TYR A 46 11.55 -11.98 7.08
N ASP A 47 11.80 -12.94 6.18
CA ASP A 47 12.77 -14.00 6.37
C ASP A 47 13.91 -13.86 5.34
N PRO A 48 15.18 -13.84 5.81
CA PRO A 48 16.35 -13.56 4.97
C PRO A 48 16.83 -14.73 4.12
N VAL A 49 16.22 -15.91 4.23
CA VAL A 49 16.53 -17.05 3.38
C VAL A 49 15.67 -16.94 2.12
N PRO A 50 16.25 -16.65 0.94
CA PRO A 50 15.48 -16.48 -0.28
C PRO A 50 14.97 -17.83 -0.79
N ARG A 51 13.82 -17.80 -1.46
CA ARG A 51 13.41 -18.92 -2.32
C ARG A 51 14.19 -18.85 -3.62
N ILE A 52 14.99 -19.86 -3.91
CA ILE A 52 15.79 -19.94 -5.14
C ILE A 52 15.07 -20.84 -6.14
N ILE A 53 14.92 -20.36 -7.36
CA ILE A 53 14.34 -21.09 -8.51
C ILE A 53 15.38 -21.09 -9.62
N GLU A 54 15.65 -22.26 -10.18
CA GLU A 54 16.60 -22.41 -11.28
C GLU A 54 16.06 -21.77 -12.57
N SER A 55 16.97 -21.41 -13.48
CA SER A 55 16.60 -20.66 -14.70
C SER A 55 15.65 -21.45 -15.59
N ASP A 56 15.93 -22.73 -15.83
CA ASP A 56 15.16 -23.63 -16.68
C ASP A 56 13.79 -23.96 -16.07
N GLU A 57 13.76 -24.20 -14.75
CA GLU A 57 12.54 -24.36 -13.97
C GLU A 57 11.63 -23.12 -14.11
N PHE A 58 12.20 -21.92 -14.00
CA PHE A 58 11.43 -20.69 -14.17
C PHE A 58 11.00 -20.46 -15.62
N ASP A 59 11.80 -20.86 -16.61
CA ASP A 59 11.44 -20.73 -18.03
C ASP A 59 10.23 -21.62 -18.39
N GLU A 60 10.07 -22.78 -17.75
CA GLU A 60 8.87 -23.62 -17.87
C GLU A 60 7.66 -22.97 -17.18
N LEU A 61 7.83 -22.47 -15.94
CA LEU A 61 6.82 -21.69 -15.24
C LEU A 61 6.35 -20.49 -16.07
N GLU A 62 7.28 -19.75 -16.67
CA GLU A 62 6.97 -18.58 -17.49
C GLU A 62 6.07 -18.93 -18.67
N LYS A 63 6.37 -20.02 -19.40
CA LYS A 63 5.54 -20.47 -20.53
C LYS A 63 4.14 -20.84 -20.09
N GLY A 64 4.03 -21.62 -19.02
CA GLY A 64 2.73 -22.10 -18.54
C GLY A 64 1.87 -21.00 -17.91
N LEU A 65 2.48 -20.07 -17.17
CA LEU A 65 1.78 -18.90 -16.63
C LEU A 65 1.25 -17.98 -17.75
N LYS A 66 2.04 -17.76 -18.82
CA LYS A 66 1.56 -17.01 -20.00
C LYS A 66 0.38 -17.71 -20.66
N GLN A 67 0.50 -19.02 -20.91
CA GLN A 67 -0.57 -19.83 -21.51
C GLN A 67 -1.86 -19.72 -20.69
N ARG A 68 -1.76 -19.95 -19.38
CA ARG A 68 -2.89 -19.88 -18.45
C ARG A 68 -3.59 -18.52 -18.46
N VAL A 69 -2.83 -17.43 -18.30
CA VAL A 69 -3.38 -16.07 -18.25
C VAL A 69 -3.96 -15.62 -19.59
N ASN A 70 -3.40 -16.10 -20.71
CA ASN A 70 -3.97 -15.88 -22.04
C ASN A 70 -5.33 -16.58 -22.18
N ALA A 71 -5.46 -17.83 -21.72
CA ALA A 71 -6.72 -18.57 -21.73
C ALA A 71 -7.77 -17.91 -20.82
N LEU A 72 -7.38 -17.44 -19.62
CA LEU A 72 -8.27 -16.73 -18.71
C LEU A 72 -8.77 -15.39 -19.29
N ASN A 73 -7.91 -14.64 -19.98
CA ASN A 73 -8.33 -13.44 -20.70
C ASN A 73 -9.28 -13.75 -21.86
N ALA A 74 -9.02 -14.83 -22.61
CA ALA A 74 -9.91 -15.28 -23.68
C ALA A 74 -11.29 -15.68 -23.12
N TYR A 75 -11.31 -16.40 -21.99
CA TYR A 75 -12.52 -16.75 -21.27
C TYR A 75 -13.31 -15.52 -20.81
N LEU A 76 -12.66 -14.56 -20.13
CA LEU A 76 -13.30 -13.31 -19.70
C LEU A 76 -13.90 -12.56 -20.88
N LYS A 77 -13.17 -12.47 -21.99
CA LYS A 77 -13.68 -11.84 -23.21
C LYS A 77 -14.92 -12.56 -23.75
N ASP A 78 -14.90 -13.89 -23.80
CA ASP A 78 -16.01 -14.69 -24.33
C ASP A 78 -17.28 -14.55 -23.48
N ILE A 79 -17.19 -14.72 -22.15
CA ILE A 79 -18.38 -14.69 -21.28
C ILE A 79 -19.11 -13.34 -21.25
N TYR A 80 -18.38 -12.23 -21.46
CA TYR A 80 -18.97 -10.89 -21.56
C TYR A 80 -19.37 -10.52 -22.99
N SER A 81 -19.09 -11.37 -23.98
CA SER A 81 -19.50 -11.20 -25.39
C SER A 81 -20.32 -12.40 -25.88
N ASP A 82 -19.75 -13.23 -26.74
CA ASP A 82 -20.41 -14.27 -27.55
C ASP A 82 -20.78 -15.53 -26.76
N LYS A 83 -20.16 -15.76 -25.59
CA LYS A 83 -20.42 -16.88 -24.67
C LYS A 83 -20.29 -18.26 -25.34
N ALA A 84 -19.39 -18.38 -26.30
CA ALA A 84 -19.19 -19.59 -27.08
C ALA A 84 -18.86 -20.81 -26.21
N ILE A 85 -17.98 -20.66 -25.19
CA ILE A 85 -17.60 -21.76 -24.29
C ILE A 85 -18.78 -22.32 -23.47
N ILE A 86 -19.80 -21.49 -23.24
CA ILE A 86 -21.04 -21.89 -22.56
C ILE A 86 -21.95 -22.61 -23.56
N HIS A 87 -22.13 -22.03 -24.76
CA HIS A 87 -22.96 -22.63 -25.81
C HIS A 87 -22.44 -23.98 -26.29
N ASP A 88 -21.11 -24.18 -26.29
CA ASP A 88 -20.45 -25.43 -26.63
C ASP A 88 -20.42 -26.43 -25.46
N GLY A 89 -20.96 -26.06 -24.29
CA GLY A 89 -21.11 -26.94 -23.12
C GLY A 89 -19.81 -27.26 -22.39
N VAL A 90 -18.74 -26.49 -22.62
CA VAL A 90 -17.43 -26.70 -21.95
C VAL A 90 -17.47 -26.16 -20.53
N VAL A 91 -18.07 -24.98 -20.31
CA VAL A 91 -18.33 -24.42 -18.98
C VAL A 91 -19.84 -24.27 -18.80
N PRO A 92 -20.46 -24.94 -17.80
CA PRO A 92 -21.89 -24.81 -17.55
C PRO A 92 -22.29 -23.38 -17.16
N GLU A 93 -23.42 -22.91 -17.66
CA GLU A 93 -23.85 -21.52 -17.50
C GLU A 93 -24.08 -21.13 -16.03
N GLU A 94 -24.51 -22.09 -15.21
CA GLU A 94 -24.75 -21.87 -13.79
C GLU A 94 -23.46 -21.45 -13.06
N TYR A 95 -22.29 -21.94 -13.49
CA TYR A 95 -20.98 -21.56 -12.92
C TYR A 95 -20.59 -20.13 -13.20
N VAL A 96 -21.00 -19.61 -14.35
CA VAL A 96 -20.71 -18.24 -14.73
C VAL A 96 -21.70 -17.28 -14.08
N TYR A 97 -23.00 -17.45 -14.35
CA TYR A 97 -24.00 -16.42 -14.04
C TYR A 97 -24.37 -16.27 -12.58
N THR A 98 -24.09 -17.28 -11.75
CA THR A 98 -24.34 -17.19 -10.31
C THR A 98 -23.07 -16.94 -9.49
N SER A 99 -21.91 -16.78 -10.16
CA SER A 99 -20.72 -16.30 -9.47
C SER A 99 -20.95 -14.87 -8.96
N ALA A 100 -20.60 -14.60 -7.71
CA ALA A 100 -20.63 -13.26 -7.16
C ALA A 100 -19.67 -12.29 -7.89
N GLY A 101 -18.70 -12.82 -8.64
CA GLY A 101 -17.76 -12.05 -9.44
C GLY A 101 -18.23 -11.76 -10.88
N TYR A 102 -19.39 -12.26 -11.30
CA TYR A 102 -19.98 -11.95 -12.61
C TYR A 102 -20.85 -10.70 -12.53
N PHE A 103 -20.52 -9.67 -13.32
CA PHE A 103 -21.23 -8.40 -13.33
C PHE A 103 -21.94 -8.16 -14.66
N PRO A 104 -23.28 -8.30 -14.73
CA PRO A 104 -24.04 -8.04 -15.95
C PRO A 104 -23.84 -6.63 -16.52
N GLN A 105 -23.49 -5.66 -15.67
CA GLN A 105 -23.19 -4.28 -16.04
C GLN A 105 -22.01 -4.17 -17.03
N VAL A 106 -21.16 -5.20 -17.10
CA VAL A 106 -19.97 -5.29 -17.97
C VAL A 106 -20.27 -6.00 -19.29
N ASN A 107 -21.46 -6.58 -19.47
CA ASN A 107 -21.82 -7.28 -20.71
C ASN A 107 -21.76 -6.37 -21.95
N GLY A 108 -21.19 -6.91 -23.03
CA GLY A 108 -21.03 -6.22 -24.31
C GLY A 108 -19.92 -5.17 -24.31
N VAL A 109 -19.13 -5.06 -23.23
CA VAL A 109 -18.02 -4.11 -23.13
C VAL A 109 -16.74 -4.81 -23.54
N THR A 110 -16.08 -4.30 -24.59
CA THR A 110 -14.72 -4.73 -24.94
C THR A 110 -13.72 -3.74 -24.35
N PRO A 111 -12.90 -4.11 -23.35
CA PRO A 111 -11.84 -3.24 -22.83
C PRO A 111 -10.89 -2.78 -23.95
N PRO A 112 -10.25 -1.61 -23.83
CA PRO A 112 -9.15 -1.24 -24.70
C PRO A 112 -8.08 -2.34 -24.74
N GLY A 113 -7.63 -2.70 -25.93
CA GLY A 113 -6.71 -3.83 -26.14
C GLY A 113 -7.36 -5.22 -26.03
N GLY A 114 -8.63 -5.33 -25.66
CA GLY A 114 -9.34 -6.60 -25.47
C GLY A 114 -8.86 -7.41 -24.26
N ILE A 115 -8.18 -6.76 -23.31
CA ILE A 115 -7.55 -7.38 -22.14
C ILE A 115 -8.39 -7.09 -20.90
N PHE A 116 -8.72 -8.14 -20.15
CA PHE A 116 -9.47 -8.01 -18.90
C PHE A 116 -8.53 -8.07 -17.70
N ALA A 117 -7.79 -9.17 -17.57
CA ALA A 117 -6.76 -9.38 -16.55
C ALA A 117 -5.40 -8.91 -17.09
N HIS A 118 -5.12 -7.63 -16.89
CA HIS A 118 -3.82 -7.02 -17.21
C HIS A 118 -2.74 -7.44 -16.22
N ILE A 119 -3.13 -7.72 -14.97
CA ILE A 119 -2.27 -8.21 -13.91
C ILE A 119 -2.94 -9.46 -13.36
N ALA A 120 -2.26 -10.59 -13.39
CA ALA A 120 -2.71 -11.82 -12.75
C ALA A 120 -1.72 -12.21 -11.66
N GLY A 121 -2.23 -12.52 -10.47
CA GLY A 121 -1.46 -13.12 -9.38
C GLY A 121 -1.75 -14.62 -9.32
N GLU A 122 -0.77 -15.44 -9.67
CA GLU A 122 -0.91 -16.90 -9.74
C GLU A 122 -0.25 -17.52 -8.51
N ASP A 123 -1.07 -18.09 -7.63
CA ASP A 123 -0.58 -18.73 -6.40
C ASP A 123 -0.17 -20.17 -6.71
N LEU A 124 1.11 -20.45 -6.50
CA LEU A 124 1.77 -21.70 -6.87
C LEU A 124 2.37 -22.37 -5.64
N VAL A 125 2.32 -23.70 -5.60
CA VAL A 125 3.11 -24.51 -4.68
C VAL A 125 3.95 -25.52 -5.42
N GLN A 126 5.12 -25.83 -4.87
CA GLN A 126 6.02 -26.82 -5.45
C GLN A 126 5.82 -28.13 -4.69
N GLY A 127 5.19 -29.11 -5.33
CA GLY A 127 5.12 -30.48 -4.84
C GLY A 127 6.48 -31.18 -4.95
N GLU A 128 6.52 -32.48 -4.69
CA GLU A 128 7.74 -33.28 -4.83
C GLU A 128 8.23 -33.35 -6.29
N ASP A 129 7.30 -33.44 -7.25
CA ASP A 129 7.63 -33.67 -8.66
C ASP A 129 7.45 -32.44 -9.57
N ARG A 130 6.58 -31.49 -9.20
CA ARG A 130 6.17 -30.38 -10.07
C ARG A 130 5.53 -29.22 -9.33
N TRP A 131 5.33 -28.13 -10.06
CA TRP A 131 4.53 -26.99 -9.62
C TRP A 131 3.05 -27.22 -9.85
N TRP A 132 2.24 -26.74 -8.90
CA TRP A 132 0.79 -26.75 -8.94
C TRP A 132 0.27 -25.34 -8.76
N VAL A 133 -0.64 -24.92 -9.63
CA VAL A 133 -1.41 -23.69 -9.42
C VAL A 133 -2.49 -24.00 -8.39
N LEU A 134 -2.64 -23.18 -7.36
CA LEU A 134 -3.67 -23.32 -6.33
C LEU A 134 -4.83 -22.35 -6.50
N GLU A 135 -4.55 -21.14 -6.99
CA GLU A 135 -5.52 -20.05 -7.08
C GLU A 135 -5.05 -18.99 -8.09
N ASP A 136 -5.98 -18.54 -8.91
CA ASP A 136 -5.83 -17.37 -9.79
C ASP A 136 -6.31 -16.12 -9.04
N ASN A 137 -5.63 -15.00 -9.17
CA ASN A 137 -6.07 -13.71 -8.59
C ASN A 137 -6.12 -12.67 -9.70
N LEU A 138 -7.33 -12.43 -10.24
CA LEU A 138 -7.53 -11.61 -11.45
C LEU A 138 -8.24 -10.29 -11.17
N ARG A 139 -8.76 -10.09 -9.95
CA ARG A 139 -9.34 -8.80 -9.52
C ARG A 139 -8.22 -7.78 -9.22
N ILE A 140 -7.69 -7.79 -8.00
CA ILE A 140 -6.72 -6.81 -7.49
C ILE A 140 -5.53 -7.54 -6.86
N PRO A 141 -4.74 -8.28 -7.66
CA PRO A 141 -3.59 -9.00 -7.12
C PRO A 141 -2.60 -8.02 -6.47
N SER A 142 -2.25 -8.30 -5.22
CA SER A 142 -1.33 -7.50 -4.40
C SER A 142 -0.15 -8.34 -3.92
N GLY A 143 0.94 -7.66 -3.56
CA GLY A 143 2.11 -8.23 -2.93
C GLY A 143 3.43 -8.06 -3.69
N ALA A 144 3.39 -7.52 -4.91
CA ALA A 144 4.59 -7.33 -5.73
C ALA A 144 5.56 -6.29 -5.16
N SER A 145 5.10 -5.31 -4.38
CA SER A 145 5.99 -4.28 -3.80
C SER A 145 6.99 -4.85 -2.81
N TYR A 146 6.64 -5.91 -2.07
CA TYR A 146 7.51 -6.46 -1.02
C TYR A 146 8.82 -7.06 -1.59
N PRO A 147 8.79 -8.03 -2.52
CA PRO A 147 9.99 -8.55 -3.16
C PRO A 147 10.76 -7.48 -3.97
N LEU A 148 10.06 -6.52 -4.61
CA LEU A 148 10.72 -5.36 -5.24
C LEU A 148 11.58 -4.58 -4.25
N PHE A 149 10.98 -4.22 -3.11
CA PHE A 149 11.62 -3.36 -2.13
C PHE A 149 12.77 -4.07 -1.42
N VAL A 150 12.56 -5.32 -0.99
CA VAL A 150 13.55 -6.05 -0.21
C VAL A 150 14.79 -6.39 -1.04
N ARG A 151 14.63 -6.76 -2.33
CA ARG A 151 15.77 -6.99 -3.23
C ARG A 151 16.66 -5.75 -3.37
N ASP A 152 16.07 -4.56 -3.43
CA ASP A 152 16.83 -3.31 -3.49
C ASP A 152 17.65 -3.06 -2.21
N ILE A 153 17.11 -3.45 -1.03
CA ILE A 153 17.82 -3.40 0.25
C ILE A 153 18.95 -4.46 0.29
N GLU A 154 18.63 -5.72 -0.02
CA GLU A 154 19.56 -6.84 0.01
C GLU A 154 20.79 -6.57 -0.86
N ARG A 155 20.59 -6.01 -2.07
CA ARG A 155 21.68 -5.64 -2.99
C ARG A 155 22.64 -4.61 -2.42
N ARG A 156 22.15 -3.68 -1.59
CA ARG A 156 22.98 -2.65 -0.95
C ARG A 156 23.69 -3.18 0.28
N ILE A 157 23.05 -4.09 1.01
CA ILE A 157 23.59 -4.66 2.26
C ILE A 157 24.62 -5.77 1.98
N SER A 158 24.41 -6.60 0.95
CA SER A 158 25.41 -7.57 0.49
C SER A 158 25.74 -7.42 -1.00
N PRO A 159 26.48 -6.39 -1.40
CA PRO A 159 26.82 -6.16 -2.81
C PRO A 159 27.76 -7.23 -3.40
N ARG A 160 28.46 -8.00 -2.55
CA ARG A 160 29.28 -9.14 -2.99
C ARG A 160 28.41 -10.31 -3.41
N LEU A 161 27.40 -10.65 -2.60
CA LEU A 161 26.43 -11.71 -2.90
C LEU A 161 25.81 -11.56 -4.28
N PHE A 162 25.31 -10.37 -4.62
CA PHE A 162 24.66 -10.11 -5.91
C PHE A 162 25.63 -9.88 -7.08
N ARG A 163 26.94 -9.89 -6.82
CA ARG A 163 27.98 -9.90 -7.87
C ARG A 163 28.39 -11.33 -8.21
N ASP A 164 28.45 -12.17 -7.19
CA ASP A 164 28.90 -13.56 -7.31
C ASP A 164 27.74 -14.49 -7.71
N VAL A 165 26.50 -14.18 -7.30
CA VAL A 165 25.27 -14.88 -7.70
C VAL A 165 24.57 -14.09 -8.81
N HIS A 166 24.44 -14.70 -9.98
CA HIS A 166 23.76 -14.11 -11.12
C HIS A 166 22.26 -14.39 -11.05
N ILE A 167 21.49 -13.35 -10.72
CA ILE A 167 20.03 -13.41 -10.52
C ILE A 167 19.38 -12.53 -11.58
N ARG A 168 18.27 -12.98 -12.18
CA ARG A 168 17.47 -12.16 -13.09
C ARG A 168 16.95 -10.92 -12.36
N ASP A 169 16.90 -9.80 -13.07
CA ASP A 169 16.55 -8.50 -12.48
C ASP A 169 15.05 -8.44 -12.16
N ASN A 170 14.70 -8.14 -10.91
CA ASN A 170 13.32 -7.99 -10.50
C ASN A 170 12.80 -6.54 -10.66
N ARG A 171 13.64 -5.57 -11.01
CA ARG A 171 13.23 -4.14 -11.10
C ARG A 171 12.33 -3.83 -12.29
N GLU A 172 12.06 -4.80 -13.16
CA GLU A 172 11.28 -4.59 -14.38
C GLU A 172 9.76 -4.46 -14.13
N TYR A 173 9.23 -4.98 -13.03
CA TYR A 173 7.77 -5.03 -12.80
C TYR A 173 7.06 -3.68 -12.94
N PRO A 174 7.50 -2.56 -12.31
CA PRO A 174 6.83 -1.27 -12.52
C PRO A 174 6.90 -0.78 -13.97
N ARG A 175 7.93 -1.16 -14.73
CA ARG A 175 8.03 -0.81 -16.15
C ARG A 175 7.07 -1.64 -17.00
N LEU A 176 6.91 -2.94 -16.71
CA LEU A 176 5.92 -3.78 -17.35
C LEU A 176 4.51 -3.25 -17.08
N LEU A 177 4.21 -2.92 -15.82
CA LEU A 177 2.94 -2.32 -15.41
C LEU A 177 2.69 -1.00 -16.17
N ARG A 178 3.67 -0.10 -16.19
CA ARG A 178 3.55 1.17 -16.92
C ARG A 178 3.33 0.96 -18.42
N LYS A 179 4.07 0.04 -19.06
CA LYS A 179 3.89 -0.30 -20.48
C LYS A 179 2.49 -0.86 -20.76
N ALA A 180 1.95 -1.69 -19.86
CA ALA A 180 0.59 -2.21 -19.99
C ALA A 180 -0.45 -1.08 -19.89
N MET A 181 -0.29 -0.17 -18.92
CA MET A 181 -1.14 1.02 -18.78
C MET A 181 -1.08 1.92 -20.00
N ASP A 182 0.12 2.24 -20.51
CA ASP A 182 0.29 3.09 -21.69
C ASP A 182 -0.29 2.45 -22.96
N PHE A 183 -0.22 1.11 -23.09
CA PHE A 183 -0.77 0.38 -24.24
C PHE A 183 -2.29 0.51 -24.35
N VAL A 184 -3.00 0.50 -23.22
CA VAL A 184 -4.48 0.56 -23.19
C VAL A 184 -5.04 1.97 -22.99
N SER A 185 -4.18 2.96 -22.75
CA SER A 185 -4.59 4.33 -22.45
C SER A 185 -5.39 4.98 -23.58
N THR A 186 -6.50 5.64 -23.23
CA THR A 186 -7.43 6.32 -24.16
C THR A 186 -7.11 7.82 -24.34
N GLU A 187 -5.83 8.16 -24.23
CA GLU A 187 -5.27 9.53 -24.16
C GLU A 187 -5.53 10.24 -22.82
N GLY A 188 -4.45 10.65 -22.16
CA GLY A 188 -4.50 11.33 -20.87
C GLY A 188 -3.39 10.86 -19.93
N ILE A 189 -3.47 11.27 -18.68
CA ILE A 189 -2.55 10.81 -17.64
C ILE A 189 -2.91 9.40 -17.16
N ALA A 190 -1.93 8.73 -16.58
CA ALA A 190 -2.10 7.47 -15.86
C ALA A 190 -2.37 7.76 -14.38
N VAL A 191 -3.36 7.07 -13.80
CA VAL A 191 -3.75 7.21 -12.39
C VAL A 191 -3.73 5.85 -11.69
N VAL A 192 -3.29 5.82 -10.43
CA VAL A 192 -3.54 4.72 -9.48
C VAL A 192 -4.66 5.17 -8.53
N LEU A 193 -5.83 4.55 -8.63
CA LEU A 193 -6.99 4.87 -7.79
C LEU A 193 -6.94 4.01 -6.52
N THR A 194 -6.90 4.66 -5.35
CA THR A 194 -6.79 4.00 -4.05
C THR A 194 -8.02 4.27 -3.16
N PRO A 195 -8.48 3.30 -2.35
CA PRO A 195 -9.47 3.53 -1.28
C PRO A 195 -8.95 4.42 -0.14
N GLY A 196 -7.64 4.66 -0.09
CA GLY A 196 -7.00 5.48 0.93
C GLY A 196 -6.24 4.68 1.99
N ARG A 197 -5.71 5.42 2.98
CA ARG A 197 -4.65 4.94 3.89
C ARG A 197 -5.02 3.78 4.81
N TYR A 198 -6.31 3.57 5.04
CA TYR A 198 -6.80 2.49 5.90
C TYR A 198 -6.86 1.14 5.19
N ASN A 199 -6.54 1.09 3.89
CA ASN A 199 -6.41 -0.18 3.19
C ASN A 199 -5.07 -0.85 3.51
N SER A 200 -5.09 -2.16 3.77
CA SER A 200 -3.92 -2.95 4.16
C SER A 200 -2.79 -2.95 3.12
N ALA A 201 -3.10 -2.69 1.85
CA ALA A 201 -2.15 -2.63 0.74
C ALA A 201 -1.80 -1.19 0.32
N PHE A 202 -2.17 -0.16 1.10
CA PHE A 202 -1.95 1.24 0.73
C PHE A 202 -0.49 1.56 0.41
N PHE A 203 0.47 0.99 1.16
CA PHE A 203 1.89 1.12 0.85
C PHE A 203 2.22 0.72 -0.60
N GLU A 204 1.69 -0.42 -1.06
CA GLU A 204 1.88 -0.89 -2.43
C GLU A 204 1.26 0.07 -3.45
N HIS A 205 0.09 0.64 -3.16
CA HIS A 205 -0.60 1.57 -4.05
C HIS A 205 0.27 2.82 -4.29
N ALA A 206 0.74 3.42 -3.19
CA ALA A 206 1.58 4.61 -3.24
C ALA A 206 2.96 4.32 -3.85
N TYR A 207 3.57 3.18 -3.51
CA TYR A 207 4.85 2.76 -4.05
C TYR A 207 4.79 2.48 -5.56
N LEU A 208 3.76 1.79 -6.04
CA LEU A 208 3.60 1.53 -7.48
C LEU A 208 3.23 2.80 -8.24
N ALA A 209 2.46 3.73 -7.65
CA ALA A 209 2.24 5.05 -8.23
C ALA A 209 3.59 5.80 -8.43
N GLU A 210 4.43 5.85 -7.39
CA GLU A 210 5.79 6.42 -7.44
C GLU A 210 6.62 5.76 -8.55
N LYS A 211 6.68 4.43 -8.60
CA LYS A 211 7.55 3.69 -9.54
C LYS A 211 7.06 3.69 -10.99
N THR A 212 5.75 3.80 -11.22
CA THR A 212 5.18 3.91 -12.57
C THR A 212 5.12 5.35 -13.07
N GLY A 213 5.28 6.34 -12.19
CA GLY A 213 5.08 7.75 -12.49
C GLY A 213 3.63 8.06 -12.86
N ALA A 214 2.68 7.31 -12.27
CA ALA A 214 1.25 7.58 -12.35
C ALA A 214 0.81 8.42 -11.15
N ALA A 215 -0.20 9.27 -11.33
CA ALA A 215 -0.74 10.04 -10.21
C ALA A 215 -1.49 9.11 -9.24
N LEU A 216 -1.15 9.13 -7.96
CA LEU A 216 -1.97 8.50 -6.93
C LEU A 216 -3.21 9.37 -6.70
N ALA A 217 -4.40 8.82 -6.92
CA ALA A 217 -5.66 9.54 -6.77
C ALA A 217 -6.56 8.87 -5.74
N PHE A 218 -7.16 9.69 -4.89
CA PHE A 218 -8.31 9.33 -4.08
C PHE A 218 -9.59 9.52 -4.90
N PRO A 219 -10.72 8.93 -4.47
CA PRO A 219 -11.99 9.03 -5.20
C PRO A 219 -12.43 10.48 -5.45
N GLU A 220 -12.25 11.36 -4.47
CA GLU A 220 -12.57 12.79 -4.55
C GLU A 220 -11.69 13.59 -5.52
N ASP A 221 -10.53 13.04 -5.90
CA ASP A 221 -9.62 13.67 -6.86
C ASP A 221 -10.07 13.45 -8.32
N LEU A 222 -11.01 12.54 -8.55
CA LEU A 222 -11.49 12.16 -9.87
C LEU A 222 -12.95 12.56 -10.07
N GLU A 223 -13.25 13.08 -11.26
CA GLU A 223 -14.62 13.35 -11.67
C GLU A 223 -14.90 12.87 -13.10
N VAL A 224 -16.17 12.60 -13.40
CA VAL A 224 -16.63 12.21 -14.73
C VAL A 224 -17.48 13.30 -15.33
N VAL A 225 -17.08 13.80 -16.48
CA VAL A 225 -17.79 14.84 -17.25
C VAL A 225 -17.86 14.41 -18.71
N ASP A 226 -19.06 14.40 -19.29
CA ASP A 226 -19.31 13.97 -20.67
C ASP A 226 -18.68 12.60 -21.01
N ASN A 227 -18.86 11.63 -20.11
CA ASN A 227 -18.26 10.29 -20.17
C ASN A 227 -16.74 10.27 -20.28
N LYS A 228 -16.03 11.31 -19.79
CA LYS A 228 -14.57 11.33 -19.69
C LYS A 228 -14.16 11.51 -18.24
N VAL A 229 -13.10 10.81 -17.84
CA VAL A 229 -12.55 10.91 -16.48
C VAL A 229 -11.51 12.02 -16.44
N TYR A 230 -11.59 12.87 -15.42
CA TYR A 230 -10.63 13.93 -15.17
C TYR A 230 -10.07 13.82 -13.76
N PHE A 231 -8.78 14.08 -13.64
CA PHE A 231 -8.10 14.35 -12.39
C PHE A 231 -8.14 15.85 -12.13
N LEU A 232 -8.60 16.24 -10.95
CA LEU A 232 -8.65 17.62 -10.52
C LEU A 232 -7.36 17.98 -9.81
N ASP A 233 -6.58 18.88 -10.42
CA ASP A 233 -5.47 19.46 -9.71
C ASP A 233 -5.96 20.47 -8.67
N TYR A 234 -5.02 20.89 -7.85
CA TYR A 234 -5.18 21.82 -6.75
C TYR A 234 -5.78 23.17 -7.18
N ALA A 235 -5.53 23.61 -8.42
CA ALA A 235 -6.10 24.83 -8.99
C ALA A 235 -7.49 24.62 -9.63
N GLY A 236 -8.05 23.41 -9.51
CA GLY A 236 -9.32 23.02 -10.14
C GLY A 236 -9.22 22.79 -11.64
N LYS A 237 -8.00 22.70 -12.19
CA LYS A 237 -7.83 22.38 -13.60
C LYS A 237 -8.01 20.88 -13.81
N ARG A 238 -8.79 20.55 -14.82
CA ARG A 238 -9.06 19.18 -15.27
C ARG A 238 -7.91 18.66 -16.12
N HIS A 239 -7.37 17.51 -15.73
CA HIS A 239 -6.42 16.72 -16.51
C HIS A 239 -7.09 15.44 -16.95
N ARG A 240 -7.19 15.23 -18.26
CA ARG A 240 -7.85 14.02 -18.79
C ARG A 240 -7.10 12.77 -18.32
N VAL A 241 -7.82 11.78 -17.83
CA VAL A 241 -7.29 10.49 -17.40
C VAL A 241 -7.56 9.46 -18.50
N GLY A 242 -6.49 8.87 -19.03
CA GLY A 242 -6.58 7.88 -20.12
C GLY A 242 -6.66 6.44 -19.59
N VAL A 243 -6.09 6.19 -18.42
CA VAL A 243 -6.03 4.86 -17.77
C VAL A 243 -6.03 4.98 -16.25
N VAL A 244 -6.83 4.14 -15.60
CA VAL A 244 -6.93 4.00 -14.14
C VAL A 244 -6.50 2.60 -13.73
N TYR A 245 -5.36 2.49 -13.04
CA TYR A 245 -5.01 1.31 -12.27
C TYR A 245 -5.80 1.33 -10.95
N ARG A 246 -6.91 0.60 -10.90
CA ARG A 246 -7.78 0.57 -9.72
C ARG A 246 -7.24 -0.36 -8.66
N ARG A 247 -7.36 0.05 -7.41
CA ARG A 247 -7.03 -0.75 -6.22
C ARG A 247 -8.25 -0.93 -5.31
N LEU A 248 -9.42 -1.04 -5.95
CA LEU A 248 -10.76 -1.15 -5.36
C LEU A 248 -11.51 -2.30 -6.00
N SER A 249 -12.34 -3.00 -5.22
CA SER A 249 -13.23 -4.05 -5.74
C SER A 249 -14.29 -3.46 -6.67
N ASP A 250 -14.83 -4.30 -7.57
CA ASP A 250 -15.80 -3.88 -8.60
C ASP A 250 -17.02 -3.22 -7.97
N GLU A 251 -17.53 -3.80 -6.89
CA GLU A 251 -18.75 -3.39 -6.19
C GLU A 251 -18.66 -1.95 -5.68
N PHE A 252 -17.44 -1.49 -5.36
CA PHE A 252 -17.19 -0.18 -4.80
C PHE A 252 -16.69 0.84 -5.83
N LEU A 253 -16.46 0.44 -7.09
CA LEU A 253 -15.80 1.26 -8.09
C LEU A 253 -16.67 2.42 -8.60
N ASP A 254 -17.96 2.18 -8.83
CA ASP A 254 -18.91 3.16 -9.36
C ASP A 254 -20.26 3.04 -8.62
N PRO A 255 -20.61 4.01 -7.74
CA PRO A 255 -21.88 3.96 -7.01
C PRO A 255 -23.11 4.09 -7.90
N PHE A 256 -22.98 4.55 -9.16
CA PHE A 256 -24.12 4.58 -10.09
C PHE A 256 -24.37 3.23 -10.79
N ALA A 257 -23.42 2.31 -10.77
CA ALA A 257 -23.52 1.03 -11.47
C ALA A 257 -23.54 -0.19 -10.53
N PHE A 258 -22.92 -0.07 -9.35
CA PHE A 258 -22.72 -1.17 -8.42
C PHE A 258 -23.35 -0.87 -7.05
N ASN A 259 -22.55 -0.69 -5.99
CA ASN A 259 -23.03 -0.37 -4.65
C ASN A 259 -23.29 1.14 -4.51
N PRO A 260 -24.56 1.60 -4.37
CA PRO A 260 -24.88 3.02 -4.22
C PRO A 260 -24.35 3.64 -2.92
N ASP A 261 -24.05 2.82 -1.90
CA ASP A 261 -23.50 3.28 -0.62
C ASP A 261 -21.97 3.40 -0.65
N SER A 262 -21.32 3.13 -1.79
CA SER A 262 -19.86 3.26 -1.91
C SER A 262 -19.43 4.73 -1.79
N VAL A 263 -18.60 5.02 -0.79
CA VAL A 263 -17.93 6.33 -0.60
C VAL A 263 -16.51 6.35 -1.14
N ILE A 264 -16.03 5.21 -1.66
CA ILE A 264 -14.65 5.04 -2.14
C ILE A 264 -14.57 4.85 -3.67
N GLY A 265 -15.69 5.00 -4.38
CA GLY A 265 -15.80 4.89 -5.83
C GLY A 265 -15.84 6.24 -6.54
N VAL A 266 -15.75 6.20 -7.88
CA VAL A 266 -15.85 7.39 -8.74
C VAL A 266 -17.17 7.34 -9.50
N PRO A 267 -18.16 8.19 -9.17
CA PRO A 267 -19.47 8.15 -9.80
C PRO A 267 -19.39 8.33 -11.33
N GLY A 268 -19.96 7.38 -12.08
CA GLY A 268 -20.02 7.39 -13.54
C GLY A 268 -18.78 6.87 -14.26
N ILE A 269 -17.75 6.39 -13.55
CA ILE A 269 -16.53 5.88 -14.18
C ILE A 269 -16.79 4.67 -15.07
N LEU A 270 -17.78 3.83 -14.75
CA LEU A 270 -18.16 2.71 -15.60
C LEU A 270 -18.77 3.21 -16.91
N SER A 271 -19.56 4.29 -16.88
CA SER A 271 -20.12 4.89 -18.11
C SER A 271 -19.02 5.44 -19.02
N ALA A 272 -18.00 6.09 -18.46
CA ALA A 272 -16.83 6.54 -19.20
C ALA A 272 -16.03 5.38 -19.81
N TYR A 273 -15.85 4.30 -19.05
CA TYR A 273 -15.18 3.08 -19.52
C TYR A 273 -15.95 2.42 -20.66
N ARG A 274 -17.28 2.27 -20.53
CA ARG A 274 -18.16 1.72 -21.57
C ARG A 274 -18.17 2.55 -22.85
N ALA A 275 -18.00 3.87 -22.73
CA ALA A 275 -17.88 4.78 -23.86
C ALA A 275 -16.49 4.74 -24.54
N GLY A 276 -15.53 3.96 -24.01
CA GLY A 276 -14.17 3.87 -24.56
C GLY A 276 -13.29 5.09 -24.26
N ASN A 277 -13.65 5.89 -23.25
CA ASN A 277 -12.97 7.16 -22.93
C ASN A 277 -11.99 7.06 -21.75
N VAL A 278 -11.89 5.89 -21.12
CA VAL A 278 -10.90 5.56 -20.09
C VAL A 278 -10.66 4.05 -20.10
N ALA A 279 -9.42 3.61 -19.85
CA ALA A 279 -9.12 2.20 -19.57
C ALA A 279 -9.10 1.95 -18.06
N ILE A 280 -9.56 0.78 -17.63
CA ILE A 280 -9.51 0.36 -16.23
C ILE A 280 -8.66 -0.91 -16.13
N VAL A 281 -7.62 -0.84 -15.29
CA VAL A 281 -6.64 -1.90 -15.06
C VAL A 281 -6.80 -2.39 -13.62
N ASN A 282 -7.09 -3.66 -13.33
CA ASN A 282 -7.73 -4.63 -14.24
C ASN A 282 -9.15 -4.21 -14.60
N ALA A 283 -9.68 -4.74 -15.71
CA ALA A 283 -11.07 -4.47 -16.11
C ALA A 283 -12.05 -4.93 -15.00
N PRO A 284 -13.22 -4.28 -14.87
CA PRO A 284 -14.31 -4.82 -14.05
C PRO A 284 -14.80 -6.17 -14.59
N GLY A 285 -15.31 -7.05 -13.73
CA GLY A 285 -15.88 -8.34 -14.14
C GLY A 285 -14.92 -9.53 -14.07
N ASN A 286 -13.66 -9.32 -13.69
CA ASN A 286 -12.65 -10.39 -13.62
C ASN A 286 -12.96 -11.47 -12.57
N GLY A 287 -13.83 -11.16 -11.61
CA GLY A 287 -14.25 -12.10 -10.58
C GLY A 287 -14.94 -13.36 -11.14
N ALA A 288 -15.48 -13.28 -12.36
CA ALA A 288 -16.08 -14.41 -13.05
C ALA A 288 -15.06 -15.45 -13.54
N ALA A 289 -13.76 -15.17 -13.48
CA ALA A 289 -12.68 -16.07 -13.91
C ALA A 289 -11.76 -16.53 -12.78
N ASP A 290 -11.71 -15.80 -11.66
CA ASP A 290 -10.95 -16.21 -10.46
C ASP A 290 -11.84 -16.82 -9.36
N ASP A 291 -13.09 -17.13 -9.68
CA ASP A 291 -13.99 -17.88 -8.83
C ASP A 291 -13.46 -19.30 -8.59
N LYS A 292 -13.55 -19.78 -7.34
CA LYS A 292 -13.03 -21.11 -6.96
C LYS A 292 -13.61 -22.25 -7.79
N ALA A 293 -14.86 -22.14 -8.23
CA ALA A 293 -15.45 -23.14 -9.09
C ALA A 293 -14.88 -23.06 -10.52
N ILE A 294 -14.65 -21.86 -11.04
CA ILE A 294 -14.12 -21.65 -12.39
C ILE A 294 -12.71 -22.20 -12.56
N TYR A 295 -11.92 -22.19 -11.48
CA TYR A 295 -10.61 -22.83 -11.42
C TYR A 295 -10.60 -24.25 -12.02
N TYR A 296 -11.64 -25.07 -11.76
CA TYR A 296 -11.75 -26.45 -12.28
C TYR A 296 -11.68 -26.53 -13.82
N PHE A 297 -12.20 -25.51 -14.50
CA PHE A 297 -12.35 -25.50 -15.96
C PHE A 297 -11.14 -24.89 -16.71
N VAL A 298 -10.17 -24.29 -16.00
CA VAL A 298 -9.03 -23.61 -16.65
C VAL A 298 -8.23 -24.52 -17.60
N PRO A 299 -7.94 -25.81 -17.27
CA PRO A 299 -7.33 -26.74 -18.23
C PRO A 299 -8.12 -26.89 -19.53
N GLN A 300 -9.45 -26.92 -19.46
CA GLN A 300 -10.35 -27.01 -20.60
C GLN A 300 -10.39 -25.69 -21.37
N MET A 301 -10.31 -24.53 -20.69
CA MET A 301 -10.18 -23.22 -21.33
C MET A 301 -8.91 -23.14 -22.18
N ILE A 302 -7.78 -23.64 -21.68
CA ILE A 302 -6.52 -23.68 -22.44
C ILE A 302 -6.71 -24.48 -23.73
N LYS A 303 -7.30 -25.68 -23.64
CA LYS A 303 -7.58 -26.52 -24.82
C LYS A 303 -8.54 -25.84 -25.79
N TYR A 304 -9.60 -25.24 -25.27
CA TYR A 304 -10.67 -24.64 -26.07
C TYR A 304 -10.21 -23.37 -26.80
N TYR A 305 -9.58 -22.44 -26.09
CA TYR A 305 -9.19 -21.14 -26.67
C TYR A 305 -7.85 -21.15 -27.38
N LEU A 306 -6.88 -21.94 -26.90
CA LEU A 306 -5.52 -21.94 -27.42
C LEU A 306 -5.23 -23.16 -28.29
N GLY A 307 -6.02 -24.24 -28.21
CA GLY A 307 -5.74 -25.49 -28.91
C GLY A 307 -4.49 -26.21 -28.38
N GLU A 308 -4.10 -25.92 -27.15
CA GLU A 308 -2.87 -26.41 -26.52
C GLU A 308 -3.18 -27.33 -25.32
N GLU A 309 -2.22 -28.16 -24.94
CA GLU A 309 -2.29 -28.89 -23.66
C GLU A 309 -1.77 -27.99 -22.51
N PRO A 310 -2.41 -28.02 -21.33
CA PRO A 310 -1.96 -27.26 -20.16
C PRO A 310 -0.53 -27.61 -19.76
N ILE A 311 0.35 -26.61 -19.71
CA ILE A 311 1.73 -26.76 -19.22
C ILE A 311 1.76 -26.89 -17.70
N LEU A 312 1.03 -26.01 -17.00
CA LEU A 312 0.90 -26.06 -15.54
C LEU A 312 -0.37 -26.79 -15.14
N ASN A 313 -0.26 -27.59 -14.08
CA ASN A 313 -1.39 -28.35 -13.56
C ASN A 313 -2.10 -27.59 -12.43
N ASN A 314 -3.42 -27.71 -12.43
CA ASN A 314 -4.22 -27.46 -11.25
C ASN A 314 -4.01 -28.56 -10.21
N ALA A 315 -4.05 -28.23 -8.93
CA ALA A 315 -4.31 -29.22 -7.89
C ALA A 315 -5.57 -30.03 -8.28
N PRO A 316 -5.54 -31.38 -8.18
CA PRO A 316 -6.70 -32.19 -8.52
C PRO A 316 -7.91 -31.73 -7.71
N THR A 317 -8.97 -31.37 -8.43
CA THR A 317 -10.15 -30.70 -7.90
C THR A 317 -11.39 -31.47 -8.32
N TYR A 318 -12.34 -31.58 -7.40
CA TYR A 318 -13.60 -32.27 -7.57
C TYR A 318 -14.74 -31.26 -7.35
N MET A 319 -15.76 -31.33 -8.20
CA MET A 319 -16.96 -30.51 -8.08
C MET A 319 -18.15 -31.37 -7.64
N PRO A 320 -18.64 -31.27 -6.40
CA PRO A 320 -19.79 -32.02 -5.91
C PRO A 320 -21.10 -31.83 -6.70
N MET A 321 -21.16 -30.85 -7.61
CA MET A 321 -22.24 -30.76 -8.59
C MET A 321 -22.28 -31.99 -9.50
N PHE A 322 -21.13 -32.47 -9.98
CA PHE A 322 -21.04 -33.70 -10.75
C PHE A 322 -21.19 -34.90 -9.82
N GLU A 323 -22.06 -35.84 -10.18
CA GLU A 323 -22.41 -36.97 -9.30
C GLU A 323 -21.19 -37.85 -8.97
N ALA A 324 -20.31 -38.09 -9.94
CA ALA A 324 -19.09 -38.86 -9.75
C ALA A 324 -18.15 -38.18 -8.74
N ASP A 325 -17.88 -36.90 -8.93
CA ASP A 325 -17.06 -36.09 -8.02
C ASP A 325 -17.69 -35.99 -6.63
N ARG A 326 -19.01 -35.79 -6.53
CA ARG A 326 -19.72 -35.75 -5.24
C ARG A 326 -19.51 -37.04 -4.46
N LYS A 327 -19.63 -38.19 -5.14
CA LYS A 327 -19.41 -39.49 -4.51
C LYS A 327 -17.98 -39.61 -3.99
N GLU A 328 -17.00 -39.15 -4.77
CA GLU A 328 -15.60 -39.14 -4.34
C GLU A 328 -15.38 -38.25 -3.11
N VAL A 329 -15.92 -37.02 -3.15
CA VAL A 329 -15.83 -36.05 -2.04
C VAL A 329 -16.46 -36.60 -0.77
N LEU A 330 -17.65 -37.20 -0.85
CA LEU A 330 -18.34 -37.75 0.32
C LEU A 330 -17.62 -38.97 0.90
N ASN A 331 -17.02 -39.81 0.04
CA ASN A 331 -16.31 -41.02 0.49
C ASN A 331 -14.95 -40.71 1.12
N ARG A 332 -14.24 -39.71 0.58
CA ARG A 332 -12.87 -39.36 0.99
C ARG A 332 -12.77 -38.01 1.69
N MET A 333 -13.89 -37.50 2.22
CA MET A 333 -13.94 -36.15 2.80
C MET A 333 -12.83 -35.89 3.83
N GLY A 334 -12.46 -36.90 4.63
CA GLY A 334 -11.39 -36.80 5.63
C GLY A 334 -9.97 -36.58 5.07
N GLU A 335 -9.77 -36.77 3.76
CA GLU A 335 -8.47 -36.63 3.07
C GLU A 335 -8.38 -35.33 2.26
N LEU A 336 -9.50 -34.65 2.03
CA LEU A 336 -9.60 -33.52 1.11
C LEU A 336 -9.61 -32.18 1.84
N VAL A 337 -9.31 -31.12 1.09
CA VAL A 337 -9.60 -29.73 1.48
C VAL A 337 -10.90 -29.31 0.82
N ILE A 338 -11.90 -28.96 1.62
CA ILE A 338 -13.20 -28.49 1.14
C ILE A 338 -13.19 -26.96 1.20
N LYS A 339 -13.57 -26.31 0.11
CA LYS A 339 -13.64 -24.84 0.05
C LYS A 339 -15.06 -24.41 -0.32
N ASP A 340 -15.61 -23.49 0.47
CA ASP A 340 -16.82 -22.76 0.11
C ASP A 340 -16.48 -21.76 -1.02
N VAL A 341 -17.25 -21.82 -2.11
CA VAL A 341 -17.10 -20.95 -3.27
C VAL A 341 -17.52 -19.52 -2.93
N ALA A 342 -18.51 -19.33 -2.04
CA ALA A 342 -19.08 -18.03 -1.72
C ALA A 342 -18.20 -17.18 -0.77
N GLU A 343 -17.29 -17.78 -0.01
CA GLU A 343 -16.45 -17.07 0.96
C GLU A 343 -15.10 -16.64 0.37
N ALA A 344 -14.57 -15.47 0.72
CA ALA A 344 -13.29 -14.95 0.20
C ALA A 344 -12.14 -15.02 1.23
N GLY A 345 -10.88 -14.98 0.76
CA GLY A 345 -9.72 -14.70 1.62
C GLY A 345 -9.28 -15.84 2.57
N GLY A 346 -9.56 -17.10 2.24
CA GLY A 346 -9.23 -18.26 3.06
C GLY A 346 -10.25 -18.58 4.16
N TYR A 347 -11.28 -17.74 4.34
CA TYR A 347 -12.49 -18.13 5.05
C TYR A 347 -13.21 -19.22 4.24
N GLY A 348 -13.80 -20.20 4.95
CA GLY A 348 -14.52 -21.30 4.31
C GLY A 348 -13.64 -22.43 3.77
N VAL A 349 -12.34 -22.44 4.10
CA VAL A 349 -11.41 -23.55 3.79
C VAL A 349 -11.34 -24.50 4.98
N VAL A 350 -11.74 -25.75 4.76
CA VAL A 350 -11.81 -26.78 5.80
C VAL A 350 -10.99 -27.99 5.39
N PHE A 351 -10.00 -28.34 6.21
CA PHE A 351 -9.30 -29.62 6.08
C PHE A 351 -10.19 -30.70 6.66
N GLY A 352 -10.67 -31.65 5.84
CA GLY A 352 -11.56 -32.70 6.35
C GLY A 352 -10.91 -33.57 7.42
N SER A 353 -9.58 -33.67 7.42
CA SER A 353 -8.78 -34.33 8.46
C SER A 353 -8.92 -33.68 9.84
N SER A 354 -9.22 -32.38 9.90
CA SER A 354 -9.41 -31.63 11.16
C SER A 354 -10.81 -31.76 11.75
N LEU A 355 -11.78 -32.26 11.00
CA LEU A 355 -13.16 -32.41 11.44
C LEU A 355 -13.36 -33.72 12.20
N ASP A 356 -14.18 -33.69 13.25
CA ASP A 356 -14.69 -34.90 13.89
C ASP A 356 -15.83 -35.54 13.06
N ALA A 357 -16.32 -36.70 13.50
CA ALA A 357 -17.34 -37.45 12.76
C ALA A 357 -18.66 -36.67 12.58
N ALA A 358 -19.09 -35.93 13.60
CA ALA A 358 -20.34 -35.17 13.58
C ALA A 358 -20.23 -33.96 12.63
N ALA A 359 -19.13 -33.21 12.71
CA ALA A 359 -18.88 -32.08 11.83
C ALA A 359 -18.70 -32.50 10.36
N ARG A 360 -18.10 -33.69 10.11
CA ARG A 360 -18.04 -34.26 8.74
C ARG A 360 -19.42 -34.62 8.21
N GLU A 361 -20.29 -35.20 9.03
CA GLU A 361 -21.66 -35.53 8.62
C GLU A 361 -22.48 -34.27 8.31
N GLU A 362 -22.35 -33.23 9.13
CA GLU A 362 -23.00 -31.94 8.89
C GLU A 362 -22.52 -31.30 7.58
N LEU A 363 -21.20 -31.27 7.33
CA LEU A 363 -20.65 -30.77 6.08
C LEU A 363 -21.10 -31.62 4.88
N ALA A 364 -21.16 -32.95 5.03
CA ALA A 364 -21.66 -33.85 4.00
C ALA A 364 -23.13 -33.59 3.64
N ASN A 365 -23.98 -33.29 4.63
CA ASN A 365 -25.37 -32.95 4.38
C ASN A 365 -25.49 -31.60 3.65
N ARG A 366 -24.74 -30.59 4.07
CA ARG A 366 -24.66 -29.30 3.35
C ARG A 366 -24.18 -29.46 1.90
N ILE A 367 -23.17 -30.30 1.65
CA ILE A 367 -22.69 -30.58 0.28
C ILE A 367 -23.76 -31.30 -0.57
N LYS A 368 -24.61 -32.15 0.02
CA LYS A 368 -25.71 -32.80 -0.71
C LYS A 368 -26.84 -31.82 -1.02
N GLU A 369 -27.12 -30.89 -0.11
CA GLU A 369 -28.17 -29.88 -0.25
C GLU A 369 -27.75 -28.77 -1.24
N GLU A 370 -26.51 -28.32 -1.17
CA GLU A 370 -25.95 -27.22 -1.96
C GLU A 370 -24.66 -27.63 -2.70
N PRO A 371 -24.68 -28.64 -3.58
CA PRO A 371 -23.45 -29.20 -4.18
C PRO A 371 -22.65 -28.21 -5.02
N ARG A 372 -23.30 -27.19 -5.55
CA ARG A 372 -22.68 -26.08 -6.29
C ARG A 372 -21.74 -25.24 -5.43
N ARG A 373 -22.09 -25.06 -4.16
CA ARG A 373 -21.45 -24.11 -3.23
C ARG A 373 -20.04 -24.54 -2.85
N PHE A 374 -19.69 -25.80 -3.06
CA PHE A 374 -18.42 -26.35 -2.59
C PHE A 374 -17.56 -26.82 -3.76
N ILE A 375 -16.25 -26.73 -3.57
CA ILE A 375 -15.28 -27.53 -4.31
C ILE A 375 -14.47 -28.34 -3.29
N ALA A 376 -13.88 -29.44 -3.73
CA ALA A 376 -12.91 -30.18 -2.93
C ALA A 376 -11.61 -30.36 -3.72
N GLN A 377 -10.48 -30.30 -3.03
CA GLN A 377 -9.17 -30.46 -3.64
C GLN A 377 -8.34 -31.48 -2.88
N GLU A 378 -7.49 -32.21 -3.60
CA GLU A 378 -6.44 -33.01 -2.99
C GLU A 378 -5.51 -32.10 -2.18
N VAL A 379 -5.10 -32.56 -0.99
CA VAL A 379 -4.10 -31.86 -0.18
C VAL A 379 -2.74 -32.04 -0.88
N ILE A 380 -2.27 -31.00 -1.56
CA ILE A 380 -0.92 -31.02 -2.14
C ILE A 380 0.09 -30.92 -0.99
N GLN A 381 0.91 -31.96 -0.82
CA GLN A 381 2.06 -31.87 0.07
C GLN A 381 3.20 -31.15 -0.66
N PHE A 382 3.36 -29.86 -0.37
CA PHE A 382 4.40 -29.05 -0.99
C PHE A 382 5.67 -28.98 -0.14
N ARG A 383 6.80 -28.79 -0.83
CA ARG A 383 8.16 -28.77 -0.28
C ARG A 383 8.27 -27.76 0.87
N ASP A 384 8.94 -28.19 1.93
CA ASP A 384 9.33 -27.28 3.00
C ASP A 384 10.54 -26.45 2.59
N ILE A 385 10.53 -25.17 2.95
CA ILE A 385 11.64 -24.24 2.77
C ILE A 385 12.07 -23.77 4.14
N ASP A 386 13.38 -23.67 4.34
CA ASP A 386 13.96 -23.19 5.59
C ASP A 386 13.57 -21.75 5.88
N VAL A 387 13.20 -21.49 7.13
CA VAL A 387 12.79 -20.18 7.63
C VAL A 387 13.48 -19.92 8.95
N VAL A 388 13.98 -18.70 9.13
CA VAL A 388 14.55 -18.23 10.39
C VAL A 388 13.42 -17.70 11.26
N ASP A 389 13.16 -18.40 12.37
CA ASP A 389 12.15 -17.97 13.34
C ASP A 389 12.50 -16.55 13.85
N PRO A 390 11.55 -15.60 13.80
CA PRO A 390 11.81 -14.22 14.21
C PRO A 390 12.10 -14.07 15.71
N LYS A 391 11.66 -15.00 16.55
CA LYS A 391 11.83 -14.94 18.01
C LYS A 391 13.08 -15.68 18.47
N THR A 392 13.33 -16.87 17.94
CA THR A 392 14.45 -17.71 18.40
C THR A 392 15.71 -17.54 17.56
N GLY A 393 15.59 -17.04 16.32
CA GLY A 393 16.69 -17.00 15.36
C GLY A 393 17.06 -18.37 14.79
N GLU A 394 16.34 -19.44 15.18
CA GLU A 394 16.60 -20.79 14.72
C GLU A 394 15.98 -21.04 13.35
N MET A 395 16.70 -21.78 12.52
CA MET A 395 16.22 -22.20 11.21
C MET A 395 15.35 -23.45 11.34
N SER A 396 14.17 -23.43 10.74
CA SER A 396 13.29 -24.60 10.71
C SER A 396 12.41 -24.63 9.46
N PRO A 397 12.07 -25.83 8.97
CA PRO A 397 11.28 -25.98 7.74
C PRO A 397 9.87 -25.39 7.91
N ARG A 398 9.38 -24.67 6.89
CA ARG A 398 8.01 -24.20 6.78
C ARG A 398 7.44 -24.44 5.38
N LYS A 399 6.12 -24.56 5.34
CA LYS A 399 5.33 -24.53 4.12
C LYS A 399 5.38 -23.14 3.51
N CYS A 400 5.67 -23.07 2.20
CA CYS A 400 5.73 -21.82 1.45
C CYS A 400 5.00 -21.93 0.11
N ASP A 401 4.29 -20.86 -0.26
CA ASP A 401 3.75 -20.69 -1.61
C ASP A 401 4.54 -19.61 -2.38
N LEU A 402 4.27 -19.49 -3.67
CA LEU A 402 4.79 -18.45 -4.54
C LEU A 402 3.61 -17.80 -5.26
N ARG A 403 3.38 -16.51 -5.03
CA ARG A 403 2.55 -15.69 -5.91
C ARG A 403 3.40 -15.14 -7.06
N ALA A 404 3.28 -15.73 -8.23
CA ALA A 404 3.86 -15.20 -9.45
C ALA A 404 2.97 -14.08 -10.02
N PHE A 405 3.58 -13.07 -10.63
CA PHE A 405 2.83 -11.97 -11.25
C PHE A 405 3.01 -11.97 -12.76
N VAL A 406 1.90 -12.03 -13.47
CA VAL A 406 1.84 -11.97 -14.94
C VAL A 406 1.26 -10.62 -15.34
N VAL A 407 1.92 -9.90 -16.23
CA VAL A 407 1.50 -8.60 -16.75
C VAL A 407 1.22 -8.70 -18.24
N THR A 408 -0.02 -8.40 -18.63
CA THR A 408 -0.53 -8.43 -19.99
C THR A 408 -0.78 -7.00 -20.47
N GLY A 409 0.03 -6.57 -21.45
CA GLY A 409 -0.22 -5.38 -22.25
C GLY A 409 -0.31 -5.80 -23.72
N LYS A 410 0.51 -5.20 -24.59
CA LYS A 410 0.66 -5.68 -25.97
C LYS A 410 1.07 -7.15 -26.05
N ASN A 411 1.91 -7.58 -25.11
CA ASN A 411 2.35 -8.97 -24.93
C ASN A 411 2.18 -9.35 -23.45
N THR A 412 2.14 -10.65 -23.19
CA THR A 412 2.08 -11.23 -21.83
C THR A 412 3.49 -11.53 -21.32
N HIS A 413 3.82 -11.00 -20.15
CA HIS A 413 5.12 -11.15 -19.49
C HIS A 413 4.95 -11.71 -18.09
N VAL A 414 5.82 -12.63 -17.69
CA VAL A 414 5.91 -13.10 -16.30
C VAL A 414 7.06 -12.37 -15.65
N TRP A 415 6.83 -11.79 -14.50
CA TRP A 415 7.88 -11.10 -13.77
C TRP A 415 8.89 -12.12 -13.22
N TYR A 416 10.20 -11.87 -13.40
CA TYR A 416 11.29 -12.71 -12.86
C TYR A 416 11.49 -12.58 -11.34
N SER A 417 10.39 -12.68 -10.60
CA SER A 417 10.30 -12.74 -9.15
C SER A 417 8.87 -13.13 -8.77
N GLY A 418 8.54 -13.02 -7.49
CA GLY A 418 7.20 -13.23 -6.97
C GLY A 418 7.21 -13.09 -5.46
N LEU A 419 6.03 -13.00 -4.87
CA LEU A 419 5.89 -12.96 -3.42
C LEU A 419 5.88 -14.40 -2.90
N THR A 420 6.99 -14.83 -2.29
CA THR A 420 7.02 -16.10 -1.55
C THR A 420 6.49 -15.84 -0.14
N ARG A 421 5.39 -16.49 0.25
CA ARG A 421 4.84 -16.41 1.61
C ARG A 421 5.14 -17.70 2.37
N TYR A 422 5.27 -17.60 3.68
CA TYR A 422 5.55 -18.75 4.55
C TYR A 422 4.63 -18.78 5.77
N SER A 423 4.34 -19.99 6.26
CA SER A 423 3.57 -20.18 7.49
C SER A 423 4.41 -19.85 8.72
N SER A 424 3.81 -19.15 9.70
CA SER A 424 4.50 -18.80 10.94
C SER A 424 4.77 -20.03 11.81
N VAL A 425 3.87 -21.01 11.80
CA VAL A 425 3.93 -22.23 12.62
C VAL A 425 4.48 -23.41 11.80
N PRO A 426 5.47 -24.16 12.33
CA PRO A 426 5.97 -25.37 11.69
C PRO A 426 4.86 -26.35 11.30
N GLY A 427 4.92 -26.91 10.09
CA GLY A 427 3.98 -27.91 9.60
C GLY A 427 2.59 -27.41 9.20
N GLN A 428 2.22 -26.15 9.50
CA GLN A 428 0.95 -25.59 9.04
C GLN A 428 1.01 -25.23 7.55
N MET A 429 -0.04 -25.62 6.81
CA MET A 429 -0.16 -25.33 5.37
C MET A 429 -0.79 -23.96 5.07
N ILE A 430 -1.36 -23.29 6.08
CA ILE A 430 -1.97 -21.97 5.90
C ILE A 430 -0.87 -20.90 5.96
N VAL A 431 -0.66 -20.23 4.84
CA VAL A 431 0.43 -19.23 4.65
C VAL A 431 -0.11 -17.78 4.56
N ASN A 432 -1.39 -17.56 4.84
CA ASN A 432 -2.02 -16.23 4.67
C ASN A 432 -1.48 -15.21 5.69
N SER A 433 -1.20 -14.00 5.22
CA SER A 433 -0.64 -12.88 6.01
C SER A 433 -1.57 -12.43 7.15
N SER A 434 -2.89 -12.57 6.97
CA SER A 434 -3.90 -12.28 8.01
C SER A 434 -3.77 -13.19 9.23
N GLN A 435 -3.21 -14.39 9.07
CA GLN A 435 -2.98 -15.36 10.15
C GLN A 435 -1.52 -15.38 10.64
N GLY A 436 -0.73 -14.35 10.30
CA GLY A 436 0.63 -14.18 10.80
C GLY A 436 1.74 -14.78 9.94
N GLY A 437 1.44 -15.21 8.71
CA GLY A 437 2.47 -15.57 7.74
C GLY A 437 3.41 -14.40 7.42
N GLY A 438 4.64 -14.71 7.03
CA GLY A 438 5.63 -13.72 6.57
C GLY A 438 5.97 -13.90 5.10
N PHE A 439 6.95 -13.14 4.61
CA PHE A 439 7.46 -13.25 3.25
C PHE A 439 8.97 -13.42 3.16
N LYS A 440 9.39 -13.94 2.02
CA LYS A 440 10.80 -14.05 1.59
C LYS A 440 10.92 -13.46 0.21
N ASP A 441 12.15 -13.10 -0.14
CA ASP A 441 12.47 -12.80 -1.52
C ASP A 441 12.51 -14.07 -2.39
N THR A 442 12.19 -13.92 -3.67
CA THR A 442 12.22 -14.99 -4.68
C THR A 442 13.28 -14.68 -5.72
N TRP A 443 14.33 -15.50 -5.73
CA TRP A 443 15.48 -15.41 -6.62
C TRP A 443 15.30 -16.34 -7.81
N VAL A 444 15.17 -15.76 -9.01
CA VAL A 444 15.23 -16.50 -10.26
C VAL A 444 16.66 -16.41 -10.78
N LEU A 445 17.34 -17.55 -10.88
CA LEU A 445 18.73 -17.58 -11.34
C LEU A 445 18.83 -17.24 -12.84
N ALA A 446 19.93 -16.61 -13.22
CA ALA A 446 20.25 -16.33 -14.62
C ALA A 446 20.97 -17.53 -15.26
N PRO A 447 20.82 -17.77 -16.58
CA PRO A 447 21.51 -18.85 -17.28
C PRO A 447 23.04 -18.66 -17.31
N GLU A 448 23.78 -19.78 -17.35
CA GLU A 448 25.26 -19.83 -17.29
C GLU A 448 25.98 -19.10 -18.43
N SER A 449 25.34 -18.97 -19.60
CA SER A 449 25.93 -18.32 -20.78
C SER A 449 26.08 -16.80 -20.65
N GLY A 450 25.75 -16.23 -19.50
CA GLY A 450 25.59 -14.80 -19.34
C GLY A 450 24.32 -14.32 -20.02
N VAL A 451 23.61 -13.41 -19.37
CA VAL A 451 22.61 -12.61 -20.07
C VAL A 451 23.39 -11.54 -20.81
N GLU A 452 23.38 -11.55 -22.15
CA GLU A 452 23.67 -10.31 -22.88
C GLU A 452 22.66 -9.29 -22.38
N HIS A 453 23.14 -8.39 -21.54
CA HIS A 453 22.39 -7.26 -21.09
C HIS A 453 22.13 -6.39 -22.33
N GLU A 454 21.06 -6.67 -23.10
CA GLU A 454 20.43 -5.72 -24.04
C GLU A 454 19.77 -4.60 -23.24
N TYR A 455 20.57 -3.91 -22.44
CA TYR A 455 20.22 -2.65 -21.84
C TYR A 455 20.78 -1.63 -22.80
N GLY A 456 19.90 -0.98 -23.58
CA GLY A 456 20.24 0.24 -24.29
C GLY A 456 20.74 1.28 -23.27
N ALA A 457 22.04 1.27 -23.01
CA ALA A 457 22.69 1.98 -21.90
C ALA A 457 22.47 3.50 -21.96
N GLU A 458 22.34 4.04 -23.18
CA GLU A 458 22.07 5.47 -23.41
C GLU A 458 20.63 5.88 -23.07
N THR A 459 19.65 4.99 -23.28
CA THR A 459 18.24 5.24 -22.92
C THR A 459 18.01 5.10 -21.41
N TYR A 460 18.86 4.29 -20.74
CA TYR A 460 18.74 3.97 -19.32
C TYR A 460 19.08 5.16 -18.41
N VAL A 461 20.14 5.91 -18.72
CA VAL A 461 20.54 7.10 -17.96
C VAL A 461 19.51 8.23 -18.13
N ALA A 462 19.02 8.44 -19.34
CA ALA A 462 17.98 9.44 -19.63
C ALA A 462 16.65 9.13 -18.96
N ASN A 463 16.24 7.86 -18.87
CA ASN A 463 15.00 7.46 -18.19
C ASN A 463 15.09 7.49 -16.65
N LEU A 464 16.23 7.11 -16.05
CA LEU A 464 16.44 7.22 -14.60
C LEU A 464 16.41 8.68 -14.12
N LEU A 465 16.98 9.59 -14.91
CA LEU A 465 17.00 11.04 -14.62
C LEU A 465 15.71 11.77 -15.02
N SER A 466 14.92 11.24 -15.97
CA SER A 466 13.65 11.84 -16.38
C SER A 466 12.46 11.38 -15.54
N GLN A 467 12.48 10.17 -14.98
CA GLN A 467 11.50 9.71 -13.99
C GLN A 467 11.51 10.57 -12.72
N SER A 468 12.68 11.13 -12.37
CA SER A 468 12.82 12.07 -11.24
C SER A 468 12.25 13.48 -11.54
N ARG A 469 11.76 13.76 -12.75
CA ARG A 469 11.34 15.11 -13.20
C ARG A 469 9.82 15.27 -13.42
N ARG A 470 8.98 14.34 -12.97
CA ARG A 470 7.54 14.34 -13.32
C ARG A 470 6.60 14.41 -12.12
N HIS A 471 6.79 15.36 -11.23
CA HIS A 471 5.70 15.79 -10.34
C HIS A 471 5.68 17.32 -10.37
N SER A 472 5.16 17.87 -11.47
CA SER A 472 4.75 19.27 -11.52
C SER A 472 3.47 19.44 -10.71
N LEU A 473 3.28 20.64 -10.12
CA LEU A 473 2.03 21.09 -9.49
C LEU A 473 0.73 20.67 -10.19
N SER A 474 0.76 20.51 -11.51
CA SER A 474 -0.37 20.08 -12.33
C SER A 474 -0.95 18.71 -11.93
N LEU A 475 -0.32 17.95 -11.04
CA LEU A 475 -0.80 16.64 -10.57
C LEU A 475 -0.91 16.54 -9.04
N VAL A 476 -0.94 17.68 -8.34
CA VAL A 476 -1.20 17.75 -6.90
C VAL A 476 -2.65 18.16 -6.68
N THR A 477 -3.33 17.55 -5.70
CA THR A 477 -4.76 17.78 -5.41
C THR A 477 -4.94 18.67 -4.19
N ALA A 478 -6.16 19.17 -3.98
CA ALA A 478 -6.52 19.94 -2.78
C ALA A 478 -6.17 19.18 -1.49
N SER A 479 -6.59 17.91 -1.39
CA SER A 479 -6.30 17.05 -0.25
C SER A 479 -4.79 16.89 -0.01
N LYS A 480 -3.98 16.70 -1.07
CA LYS A 480 -2.53 16.59 -0.92
C LYS A 480 -1.87 17.90 -0.47
N ALA A 481 -2.37 19.05 -0.92
CA ALA A 481 -1.88 20.35 -0.44
C ALA A 481 -2.16 20.54 1.06
N ASP A 482 -3.35 20.15 1.54
CA ASP A 482 -3.67 20.14 2.96
C ASP A 482 -2.74 19.22 3.75
N ASN A 483 -2.48 18.01 3.23
CA ASN A 483 -1.56 17.06 3.87
C ASN A 483 -0.13 17.62 3.95
N LEU A 484 0.35 18.33 2.92
CA LEU A 484 1.68 18.96 2.92
C LEU A 484 1.76 20.05 4.00
N TYR A 485 0.75 20.90 4.09
CA TYR A 485 0.66 21.95 5.11
C TYR A 485 0.67 21.35 6.52
N TRP A 486 -0.19 20.37 6.78
CA TRP A 486 -0.27 19.72 8.08
C TRP A 486 0.97 18.91 8.43
N LEU A 487 1.61 18.26 7.46
CA LEU A 487 2.91 17.62 7.65
C LEU A 487 3.95 18.62 8.18
N GLY A 488 3.99 19.82 7.61
CA GLY A 488 4.82 20.93 8.09
C GLY A 488 4.53 21.28 9.56
N ARG A 489 3.25 21.46 9.91
CA ARG A 489 2.84 21.79 11.28
C ARG A 489 3.20 20.69 12.28
N TYR A 490 2.85 19.44 11.99
CA TYR A 490 3.07 18.34 12.95
C TYR A 490 4.56 18.04 13.16
N THR A 491 5.37 18.10 12.10
CA THR A 491 6.82 17.94 12.23
C THR A 491 7.44 19.07 13.06
N GLU A 492 6.95 20.31 12.91
CA GLU A 492 7.43 21.44 13.71
C GLU A 492 6.97 21.34 15.16
N ARG A 493 5.73 20.92 15.39
CA ARG A 493 5.17 20.72 16.72
C ARG A 493 6.03 19.76 17.51
N ALA A 494 6.28 18.56 16.98
CA ALA A 494 7.14 17.58 17.63
C ALA A 494 8.55 18.13 17.91
N PHE A 495 9.15 18.84 16.94
CA PHE A 495 10.49 19.40 17.10
C PHE A 495 10.57 20.49 18.18
N THR A 496 9.69 21.48 18.14
CA THR A 496 9.77 22.63 19.06
C THR A 496 9.34 22.24 20.46
N THR A 497 8.30 21.42 20.62
CA THR A 497 7.87 20.99 21.96
C THR A 497 8.95 20.16 22.66
N LEU A 498 9.61 19.24 21.96
CA LEU A 498 10.73 18.46 22.52
C LEU A 498 11.94 19.34 22.89
N ASN A 499 12.29 20.33 22.06
CA ASN A 499 13.39 21.24 22.39
C ASN A 499 13.09 22.13 23.59
N GLN A 500 11.84 22.55 23.76
CA GLN A 500 11.42 23.38 24.90
C GLN A 500 11.17 22.54 26.16
N PHE A 501 10.97 21.23 26.04
CA PHE A 501 10.69 20.34 27.16
C PHE A 501 11.85 20.23 28.16
N PHE A 502 13.10 20.05 27.68
CA PHE A 502 14.25 19.78 28.55
C PHE A 502 14.54 20.86 29.62
N PRO A 503 14.47 22.17 29.31
CA PRO A 503 14.60 23.20 30.34
C PRO A 503 13.58 23.09 31.50
N PHE A 504 12.36 22.61 31.25
CA PHE A 504 11.37 22.37 32.31
C PHE A 504 11.63 21.04 33.01
N TYR A 505 12.03 20.01 32.26
CA TYR A 505 12.46 18.73 32.80
C TYR A 505 13.57 18.91 33.85
N ASP A 506 14.62 19.67 33.53
CA ASP A 506 15.74 19.92 34.42
C ASP A 506 15.28 20.64 35.70
N ARG A 507 14.35 21.61 35.59
CA ARG A 507 13.76 22.27 36.75
C ARG A 507 12.98 21.31 37.64
N VAL A 508 12.25 20.35 37.06
CA VAL A 508 11.53 19.34 37.83
C VAL A 508 12.50 18.44 38.59
N MET A 509 13.66 18.11 38.03
CA MET A 509 14.72 17.37 38.74
C MET A 509 15.27 18.15 39.94
N ASP A 510 15.30 19.47 39.85
CA ASP A 510 15.74 20.36 40.94
C ASP A 510 14.61 20.68 41.96
N THR A 511 13.35 20.44 41.61
CA THR A 511 12.17 20.85 42.39
C THR A 511 11.12 19.74 42.49
N ASP A 512 9.96 19.92 41.87
CA ASP A 512 8.84 18.99 41.86
C ASP A 512 8.07 19.08 40.52
N VAL A 513 7.03 18.26 40.38
CA VAL A 513 6.25 18.15 39.14
C VAL A 513 5.54 19.45 38.75
N ASP A 514 5.26 20.37 39.68
CA ASP A 514 4.57 21.63 39.38
C ASP A 514 5.42 22.55 38.50
N ALA A 515 6.74 22.31 38.41
CA ALA A 515 7.60 23.01 37.45
C ALA A 515 7.22 22.74 35.97
N PHE A 516 6.42 21.71 35.68
CA PHE A 516 5.81 21.51 34.35
C PHE A 516 4.57 22.39 34.10
N ARG A 517 3.92 22.97 35.11
CA ARG A 517 2.66 23.74 34.90
C ARG A 517 2.79 24.89 33.90
N PRO A 518 3.86 25.72 33.92
CA PRO A 518 4.00 26.77 32.90
C PRO A 518 4.15 26.20 31.48
N PHE A 519 4.80 25.03 31.33
CA PHE A 519 4.92 24.35 30.06
C PHE A 519 3.57 23.76 29.60
N ALA A 520 2.83 23.12 30.51
CA ALA A 520 1.50 22.60 30.26
C ALA A 520 0.54 23.72 29.84
N HIS A 521 0.51 24.82 30.60
CA HIS A 521 -0.27 26.01 30.27
C HIS A 521 0.08 26.60 28.90
N ALA A 522 1.37 26.70 28.54
CA ALA A 522 1.79 27.22 27.24
C ALA A 522 1.24 26.39 26.05
N LEU A 523 1.14 25.08 26.24
CA LEU A 523 0.68 24.14 25.22
C LEU A 523 -0.82 23.77 25.33
N ASP A 524 -1.57 24.44 26.21
CA ASP A 524 -2.97 24.12 26.54
C ASP A 524 -3.17 22.64 26.97
N LEU A 525 -2.16 22.04 27.64
CA LEU A 525 -2.21 20.68 28.13
C LEU A 525 -3.00 20.59 29.46
N PRO A 526 -3.59 19.42 29.78
CA PRO A 526 -4.15 19.17 31.11
C PRO A 526 -3.11 19.40 32.23
N GLU A 527 -3.51 20.12 33.28
CA GLU A 527 -2.68 20.44 34.45
C GLU A 527 -2.97 19.56 35.67
N ASP A 528 -3.74 18.49 35.50
CA ASP A 528 -4.20 17.56 36.54
C ASP A 528 -3.24 16.38 36.78
N PHE A 529 -1.97 16.50 36.35
CA PHE A 529 -0.94 15.50 36.61
C PHE A 529 -0.50 15.51 38.08
N GLU A 530 -0.41 14.32 38.68
CA GLU A 530 -0.05 14.13 40.10
C GLU A 530 1.46 13.88 40.31
N ASP A 531 2.13 13.29 39.32
CA ASP A 531 3.54 12.94 39.39
C ASP A 531 4.26 13.10 38.04
N PHE A 532 5.59 13.04 38.10
CA PHE A 532 6.48 13.21 36.95
C PHE A 532 6.24 12.16 35.86
N ASP A 533 6.12 10.89 36.25
CA ASP A 533 5.97 9.78 35.30
C ASP A 533 4.63 9.87 34.56
N GLY A 534 3.57 10.25 35.26
CA GLY A 534 2.23 10.50 34.72
C GLY A 534 2.24 11.64 33.69
N PHE A 535 2.91 12.76 34.00
CA PHE A 535 3.07 13.85 33.03
C PHE A 535 3.87 13.41 31.80
N VAL A 536 5.04 12.79 32.01
CA VAL A 536 5.91 12.32 30.92
C VAL A 536 5.18 11.32 30.03
N ASN A 537 4.44 10.37 30.61
CA ASN A 537 3.68 9.38 29.85
C ASN A 537 2.57 10.04 29.03
N SER A 538 1.73 10.87 29.66
CA SER A 538 0.63 11.57 29.00
C SER A 538 1.11 12.50 27.89
N PHE A 539 2.19 13.24 28.11
CA PHE A 539 2.70 14.24 27.17
C PHE A 539 3.57 13.64 26.06
N LEU A 540 4.44 12.67 26.35
CA LEU A 540 5.33 12.11 25.32
C LEU A 540 4.72 10.91 24.60
N TYR A 541 4.06 10.01 25.33
CA TYR A 541 3.85 8.62 24.88
C TYR A 541 2.38 8.22 24.71
N ASP A 542 1.43 8.95 25.29
CA ASP A 542 0.01 8.65 25.16
C ASP A 542 -0.50 9.00 23.76
N GLY A 543 -0.81 7.98 22.97
CA GLY A 543 -1.36 8.15 21.61
C GLY A 543 -2.85 8.51 21.58
N SER A 544 -3.54 8.47 22.73
CA SER A 544 -4.92 8.92 22.87
C SER A 544 -5.03 10.41 23.22
N ASN A 545 -3.98 10.98 23.82
CA ASN A 545 -3.84 12.40 24.04
C ASN A 545 -3.49 13.10 22.70
N PRO A 546 -4.37 13.91 22.10
CA PRO A 546 -4.11 14.55 20.80
C PRO A 546 -2.94 15.55 20.85
N ASP A 547 -2.61 16.05 22.04
CA ASP A 547 -1.58 17.06 22.25
C ASP A 547 -0.21 16.45 22.60
N SER A 548 -0.10 15.12 22.65
CA SER A 548 1.15 14.43 22.92
C SER A 548 2.14 14.49 21.74
N VAL A 549 3.42 14.35 22.05
CA VAL A 549 4.49 14.23 21.02
C VAL A 549 4.22 13.03 20.12
N ARG A 550 3.82 11.89 20.68
CA ARG A 550 3.46 10.70 19.90
C ARG A 550 2.30 10.98 18.94
N SER A 551 1.28 11.71 19.36
CA SER A 551 0.14 12.08 18.49
C SER A 551 0.57 13.02 17.37
N ALA A 552 1.44 13.98 17.65
CA ALA A 552 2.02 14.85 16.62
C ALA A 552 2.85 14.06 15.59
N VAL A 553 3.76 13.19 16.05
CA VAL A 553 4.57 12.34 15.16
C VAL A 553 3.70 11.35 14.36
N THR A 554 2.69 10.75 14.99
CA THR A 554 1.73 9.87 14.31
C THR A 554 0.96 10.62 13.23
N SER A 555 0.54 11.86 13.51
CA SER A 555 -0.15 12.71 12.54
C SER A 555 0.76 13.13 11.39
N ALA A 556 2.02 13.50 11.68
CA ALA A 556 3.04 13.74 10.66
C ALA A 556 3.21 12.52 9.76
N PHE A 557 3.38 11.33 10.34
CA PHE A 557 3.49 10.07 9.61
C PHE A 557 2.27 9.79 8.72
N ASN A 558 1.05 9.98 9.25
CA ASN A 558 -0.18 9.75 8.49
C ASN A 558 -0.29 10.67 7.25
N ASN A 559 0.11 11.94 7.38
CA ASN A 559 0.15 12.86 6.24
C ASN A 559 1.29 12.51 5.26
N ALA A 560 2.47 12.17 5.79
CA ALA A 560 3.64 11.79 5.01
C ALA A 560 3.37 10.59 4.08
N VAL A 561 2.76 9.52 4.60
CA VAL A 561 2.53 8.28 3.84
C VAL A 561 1.66 8.48 2.60
N ILE A 562 0.71 9.43 2.64
CA ILE A 562 -0.12 9.82 1.49
C ILE A 562 0.70 10.52 0.39
N LEU A 563 1.75 11.24 0.79
CA LEU A 563 2.58 12.09 -0.06
C LEU A 563 3.81 11.36 -0.63
N ARG A 564 3.86 10.03 -0.55
CA ARG A 564 5.00 9.23 -1.04
C ARG A 564 5.32 9.45 -2.52
N PRO A 565 4.34 9.54 -3.45
CA PRO A 565 4.65 9.85 -4.84
C PRO A 565 5.29 11.24 -5.03
N GLU A 566 4.87 12.24 -4.24
CA GLU A 566 5.33 13.63 -4.36
C GLU A 566 6.68 13.87 -3.67
N LEU A 567 6.91 13.27 -2.50
CA LEU A 567 8.09 13.49 -1.67
C LEU A 567 9.15 12.39 -1.81
N SER A 568 8.81 11.27 -2.45
CA SER A 568 9.60 10.03 -2.55
C SER A 568 9.77 9.26 -1.24
N SER A 569 9.92 7.94 -1.38
CA SER A 569 10.22 7.05 -0.26
C SER A 569 11.47 7.46 0.54
N ARG A 570 12.46 8.12 -0.09
CA ARG A 570 13.71 8.54 0.56
C ARG A 570 13.52 9.68 1.56
N LEU A 571 12.65 10.64 1.29
CA LEU A 571 12.46 11.78 2.22
C LEU A 571 11.55 11.37 3.37
N LEU A 572 10.52 10.56 3.09
CA LEU A 572 9.59 10.10 4.11
C LEU A 572 10.24 9.21 5.18
N GLN A 573 11.39 8.59 4.87
CA GLN A 573 12.11 7.72 5.79
C GLN A 573 12.44 8.38 7.15
N TYR A 574 12.61 9.70 7.18
CA TYR A 574 12.94 10.42 8.42
C TYR A 574 11.72 10.55 9.33
N VAL A 575 10.53 10.74 8.74
CA VAL A 575 9.26 10.74 9.50
C VAL A 575 8.94 9.33 10.01
N GLU A 576 9.26 8.30 9.24
CA GLU A 576 9.16 6.89 9.63
C GLU A 576 10.08 6.53 10.81
N LEU A 577 11.32 7.02 10.78
CA LEU A 577 12.26 6.84 11.88
C LEU A 577 11.76 7.51 13.16
N ALA A 578 11.31 8.76 13.08
CA ALA A 578 10.71 9.45 14.22
C ALA A 578 9.51 8.70 14.80
N MET A 579 8.62 8.18 13.93
CA MET A 579 7.49 7.35 14.34
C MET A 579 7.92 6.05 15.03
N THR A 580 8.99 5.43 14.53
CA THR A 580 9.56 4.21 15.13
C THR A 580 10.16 4.52 16.49
N ASN A 581 10.99 5.58 16.59
CA ASN A 581 11.67 6.02 17.81
C ASN A 581 10.66 6.36 18.92
N ILE A 582 9.60 7.13 18.62
CA ILE A 582 8.59 7.46 19.65
C ILE A 582 7.76 6.25 20.07
N THR A 583 7.48 5.33 19.13
CA THR A 583 6.70 4.11 19.44
C THR A 583 7.50 3.14 20.28
N ASP A 584 8.79 3.00 20.01
CA ASP A 584 9.67 2.15 20.79
C ASP A 584 9.95 2.76 22.16
N ALA A 585 10.19 4.07 22.25
CA ALA A 585 10.31 4.76 23.54
C ALA A 585 9.06 4.58 24.43
N ALA A 586 7.85 4.65 23.84
CA ALA A 586 6.61 4.44 24.56
C ALA A 586 6.47 3.03 25.19
N LYS A 587 7.08 1.99 24.59
CA LYS A 587 7.03 0.62 25.14
C LYS A 587 7.89 0.46 26.40
N TYR A 588 8.97 1.21 26.49
CA TYR A 588 9.94 1.17 27.60
C TYR A 588 9.78 2.35 28.55
N ALA A 589 8.69 3.12 28.43
CA ALA A 589 8.46 4.33 29.21
C ALA A 589 8.43 4.09 30.73
N ALA A 590 8.02 2.88 31.16
CA ALA A 590 7.99 2.50 32.58
C ALA A 590 9.37 2.11 33.15
N ASP A 591 10.37 1.88 32.30
CA ASP A 591 11.69 1.38 32.73
C ASP A 591 12.71 2.51 32.96
N ALA A 592 12.33 3.79 32.77
CA ALA A 592 13.17 4.98 32.94
C ALA A 592 14.50 4.97 32.15
N GLU A 593 14.66 4.10 31.15
CA GLU A 593 15.89 3.95 30.39
C GLU A 593 15.98 4.95 29.22
N ASP A 594 16.45 6.15 29.58
CA ASP A 594 17.03 7.19 28.71
C ASP A 594 16.04 8.12 27.98
N ILE A 595 15.72 9.25 28.64
CA ILE A 595 14.93 10.36 28.07
C ILE A 595 15.62 11.03 26.86
N TYR A 596 16.95 10.87 26.69
CA TYR A 596 17.65 11.47 25.55
C TYR A 596 17.33 10.79 24.23
N LYS A 597 16.70 9.60 24.22
CA LYS A 597 16.19 8.97 22.98
C LYS A 597 15.20 9.87 22.23
N GLN A 598 14.56 10.83 22.90
CA GLN A 598 13.70 11.82 22.23
C GLN A 598 14.48 12.76 21.29
N ARG A 599 15.80 12.89 21.48
CA ARG A 599 16.66 13.69 20.59
C ARG A 599 16.68 13.14 19.16
N ASP A 600 16.62 11.81 19.00
CA ASP A 600 16.59 11.18 17.68
C ASP A 600 15.39 11.66 16.87
N ILE A 601 14.24 11.88 17.52
CA ILE A 601 13.04 12.45 16.87
C ILE A 601 13.34 13.86 16.35
N THR A 602 13.98 14.71 17.16
CA THR A 602 14.32 16.07 16.73
C THR A 602 15.35 16.08 15.60
N ASP A 603 16.33 15.19 15.63
CA ASP A 603 17.35 15.03 14.60
C ASP A 603 16.72 14.52 13.29
N ASP A 604 15.75 13.60 13.38
CA ASP A 604 14.96 13.12 12.25
C ASP A 604 14.11 14.24 11.62
N MET A 605 13.48 15.12 12.42
CA MET A 605 12.74 16.28 11.88
C MET A 605 13.67 17.25 11.14
N LEU A 606 14.86 17.52 11.70
CA LEU A 606 15.86 18.35 11.04
C LEU A 606 16.34 17.73 9.73
N ALA A 607 16.61 16.42 9.72
CA ALA A 607 17.02 15.69 8.54
C ALA A 607 15.91 15.66 7.47
N PHE A 608 14.64 15.53 7.89
CA PHE A 608 13.48 15.62 7.01
C PHE A 608 13.42 16.97 6.30
N TRP A 609 13.42 18.08 7.06
CA TRP A 609 13.35 19.42 6.47
C TRP A 609 14.57 19.76 5.62
N GLY A 610 15.77 19.42 6.09
CA GLY A 610 17.00 19.59 5.33
C GLY A 610 16.97 18.78 4.03
N GLY A 611 16.45 17.56 4.08
CA GLY A 611 16.22 16.70 2.92
C GLY A 611 15.25 17.32 1.92
N ILE A 612 14.10 17.85 2.38
CA ILE A 612 13.09 18.50 1.55
C ILE A 612 13.67 19.76 0.90
N GLU A 613 14.30 20.65 1.65
CA GLU A 613 14.86 21.90 1.13
C GLU A 613 15.86 21.63 0.00
N ASN A 614 16.73 20.64 0.19
CA ASN A 614 17.78 20.27 -0.77
C ASN A 614 17.34 19.25 -1.84
N SER A 615 16.07 18.85 -1.85
CA SER A 615 15.52 17.91 -2.85
C SER A 615 15.16 18.61 -4.17
N PRO A 616 14.96 17.85 -5.26
CA PRO A 616 14.38 18.39 -6.50
C PRO A 616 12.84 18.51 -6.48
N VAL A 617 12.19 18.38 -5.31
CA VAL A 617 10.73 18.55 -5.17
C VAL A 617 10.30 19.92 -5.68
N ASP A 618 9.11 20.00 -6.28
CA ASP A 618 8.54 21.24 -6.80
C ASP A 618 8.53 22.34 -5.71
N PRO A 619 9.03 23.57 -6.00
CA PRO A 619 9.13 24.65 -5.03
C PRO A 619 7.82 24.97 -4.30
N THR A 620 6.69 24.78 -4.94
CA THR A 620 5.36 25.08 -4.39
C THR A 620 4.94 24.02 -3.36
N LEU A 621 5.27 22.75 -3.61
CA LEU A 621 5.05 21.69 -2.63
C LEU A 621 5.91 21.89 -1.40
N LYS A 622 7.17 22.32 -1.59
CA LYS A 622 8.02 22.76 -0.48
C LYS A 622 7.40 23.92 0.27
N ALA A 623 6.86 24.91 -0.44
CA ALA A 623 6.24 26.08 0.17
C ALA A 623 5.07 25.68 1.08
N PHE A 624 4.18 24.76 0.69
CA PHE A 624 3.11 24.29 1.57
C PHE A 624 3.63 23.70 2.88
N ILE A 625 4.64 22.82 2.81
CA ILE A 625 5.27 22.23 4.02
C ILE A 625 5.88 23.33 4.89
N PHE A 626 6.70 24.20 4.30
CA PHE A 626 7.44 25.19 5.08
C PHE A 626 6.55 26.30 5.63
N ILE A 627 5.47 26.66 4.95
CA ILE A 627 4.46 27.59 5.48
C ILE A 627 3.81 26.99 6.72
N GLY A 628 3.35 25.74 6.67
CA GLY A 628 2.81 25.03 7.83
C GLY A 628 3.83 24.99 8.98
N LYS A 629 5.07 24.59 8.67
CA LYS A 629 6.18 24.55 9.62
C LYS A 629 6.43 25.90 10.31
N TYR A 630 6.58 26.99 9.55
CA TYR A 630 6.90 28.30 10.15
C TYR A 630 5.71 28.92 10.87
N LEU A 631 4.48 28.67 10.42
CA LEU A 631 3.29 29.12 11.13
C LEU A 631 3.17 28.43 12.49
N GLU A 632 3.41 27.12 12.56
CA GLU A 632 3.45 26.38 13.83
C GLU A 632 4.57 26.88 14.75
N ARG A 633 5.75 27.17 14.19
CA ARG A 633 6.87 27.70 14.97
C ARG A 633 6.52 29.04 15.62
N ILE A 634 5.90 29.94 14.85
CA ILE A 634 5.45 31.26 15.33
C ILE A 634 4.43 31.07 16.45
N ASP A 635 3.44 30.18 16.27
CA ASP A 635 2.46 29.87 17.32
C ASP A 635 3.16 29.41 18.61
N LEU A 636 4.01 28.38 18.53
CA LEU A 636 4.70 27.82 19.70
C LEU A 636 5.66 28.83 20.36
N TYR A 637 6.39 29.61 19.58
CA TYR A 637 7.31 30.61 20.13
C TYR A 637 6.54 31.68 20.93
N THR A 638 5.37 32.10 20.44
CA THR A 638 4.54 33.07 21.17
C THR A 638 3.95 32.49 22.45
N ARG A 639 3.57 31.20 22.43
CA ARG A 639 3.10 30.45 23.62
C ARG A 639 4.18 30.35 24.71
N PHE A 640 5.44 30.14 24.31
CA PHE A 640 6.57 30.05 25.24
C PHE A 640 7.20 31.41 25.61
N GLY A 641 6.66 32.53 25.12
CA GLY A 641 7.13 33.86 25.51
C GLY A 641 8.46 34.28 24.89
N LEU A 642 8.83 33.73 23.72
CA LEU A 642 10.09 34.06 23.06
C LEU A 642 10.12 35.50 22.53
N THR A 643 11.32 36.06 22.43
CA THR A 643 11.52 37.47 22.06
C THR A 643 11.25 37.75 20.58
N MET A 644 11.03 39.02 20.24
CA MET A 644 10.89 39.45 18.84
C MET A 644 12.15 39.18 17.99
N GLU A 645 13.34 39.16 18.60
CA GLU A 645 14.59 38.80 17.92
C GLU A 645 14.57 37.34 17.46
N GLU A 646 14.09 36.43 18.31
CA GLU A 646 13.95 34.99 17.98
C GLU A 646 12.85 34.73 16.94
N MET A 647 11.84 35.61 16.88
CA MET A 647 10.73 35.53 15.92
C MET A 647 11.08 36.03 14.52
N GLU A 648 12.14 36.83 14.38
CA GLU A 648 12.50 37.47 13.13
C GLU A 648 12.78 36.46 12.00
N ALA A 649 13.58 35.42 12.28
CA ALA A 649 13.93 34.43 11.29
C ALA A 649 12.72 33.58 10.81
N PRO A 650 11.86 33.04 11.71
CA PRO A 650 10.61 32.40 11.32
C PRO A 650 9.69 33.29 10.48
N LEU A 651 9.51 34.56 10.84
CA LEU A 651 8.66 35.49 10.10
C LEU A 651 9.19 35.78 8.69
N ARG A 652 10.51 36.04 8.56
CA ARG A 652 11.15 36.22 7.25
C ARG A 652 11.04 34.96 6.39
N LYS A 653 11.17 33.77 6.98
CA LYS A 653 11.02 32.51 6.24
C LYS A 653 9.59 32.26 5.79
N LEU A 654 8.60 32.48 6.66
CA LEU A 654 7.18 32.39 6.31
C LEU A 654 6.86 33.31 5.12
N ALA A 655 7.35 34.55 5.16
CA ALA A 655 7.23 35.50 4.06
C ALA A 655 7.79 34.95 2.74
N SER A 656 9.04 34.49 2.75
CA SER A 656 9.72 33.98 1.56
C SER A 656 9.00 32.79 0.91
N TYR A 657 8.50 31.83 1.70
CA TYR A 657 7.75 30.70 1.14
C TYR A 657 6.35 31.11 0.67
N SER A 658 5.71 32.07 1.35
CA SER A 658 4.40 32.58 0.93
C SER A 658 4.48 33.26 -0.45
N MET A 659 5.56 34.00 -0.73
CA MET A 659 5.78 34.63 -2.05
C MET A 659 5.86 33.61 -3.21
N ILE A 660 6.26 32.36 -2.95
CA ILE A 660 6.25 31.30 -3.98
C ILE A 660 4.81 30.98 -4.43
N LEU A 661 3.82 31.19 -3.55
CA LEU A 661 2.41 30.95 -3.82
C LEU A 661 1.71 32.18 -4.44
N ASP A 662 2.44 33.19 -4.89
CA ASP A 662 1.85 34.39 -5.45
C ASP A 662 1.06 34.11 -6.74
N GLY A 663 -0.17 34.63 -6.79
CA GLY A 663 -1.12 34.34 -7.86
C GLY A 663 -1.71 32.93 -7.86
N MET A 664 -1.36 32.08 -6.90
CA MET A 664 -1.90 30.73 -6.76
C MET A 664 -3.08 30.68 -5.77
N PRO A 665 -4.01 29.72 -5.92
CA PRO A 665 -4.99 29.45 -4.89
C PRO A 665 -4.31 28.95 -3.61
N LEU A 666 -4.93 29.16 -2.46
CA LEU A 666 -4.43 28.72 -1.15
C LEU A 666 -5.34 27.65 -0.51
N PRO A 667 -4.78 26.70 0.25
CA PRO A 667 -5.59 25.70 0.93
C PRO A 667 -6.35 26.38 2.08
N SER A 668 -7.60 26.01 2.31
CA SER A 668 -8.41 26.62 3.37
C SER A 668 -7.76 26.48 4.75
N CYS A 669 -7.11 25.33 5.01
CA CYS A 669 -6.40 25.09 6.26
C CYS A 669 -5.29 26.13 6.52
N PHE A 670 -4.67 26.69 5.47
CA PHE A 670 -3.68 27.75 5.62
C PHE A 670 -4.33 29.06 6.07
N THR A 671 -5.40 29.48 5.41
CA THR A 671 -6.10 30.73 5.77
C THR A 671 -6.77 30.65 7.13
N ASP A 672 -7.36 29.50 7.46
CA ASP A 672 -8.00 29.26 8.76
C ASP A 672 -6.95 29.25 9.88
N GLY A 673 -5.83 28.55 9.66
CA GLY A 673 -4.70 28.53 10.58
C GLY A 673 -4.10 29.91 10.84
N LEU A 674 -3.90 30.70 9.77
CA LEU A 674 -3.35 32.05 9.86
C LEU A 674 -4.34 33.00 10.57
N SER A 675 -5.61 32.96 10.19
CA SER A 675 -6.67 33.78 10.80
C SER A 675 -6.83 33.48 12.30
N TRP A 676 -6.83 32.20 12.66
CA TRP A 676 -6.87 31.77 14.06
C TRP A 676 -5.68 32.34 14.84
N LEU A 677 -4.45 32.19 14.32
CA LEU A 677 -3.25 32.66 15.00
C LEU A 677 -3.25 34.18 15.17
N VAL A 678 -3.63 34.94 14.14
CA VAL A 678 -3.79 36.41 14.20
C VAL A 678 -4.74 36.80 15.34
N GLY A 679 -5.80 36.03 15.59
CA GLY A 679 -6.73 36.24 16.70
C GLY A 679 -6.13 36.00 18.09
N GLN A 680 -5.16 35.08 18.22
CA GLN A 680 -4.54 34.72 19.51
C GLN A 680 -3.36 35.62 19.89
N LEU A 681 -2.64 36.18 18.92
CA LEU A 681 -1.41 36.92 19.18
C LEU A 681 -1.56 38.17 20.08
N PRO A 682 -2.63 38.98 19.98
CA PRO A 682 -2.80 40.15 20.85
C PRO A 682 -2.90 39.81 22.34
N SER A 683 -3.63 38.75 22.70
CA SER A 683 -3.77 38.32 24.10
C SER A 683 -2.46 37.78 24.68
N ARG A 684 -1.55 37.33 23.81
CA ARG A 684 -0.19 36.87 24.17
C ARG A 684 0.85 37.98 24.20
N GLY A 685 0.47 39.23 23.87
CA GLY A 685 1.38 40.38 23.85
C GLY A 685 2.14 40.60 22.54
N TYR A 686 1.75 39.94 21.44
CA TYR A 686 2.43 40.01 20.14
C TYR A 686 1.63 40.78 19.08
N GLN A 687 1.15 41.99 19.41
CA GLN A 687 0.35 42.81 18.50
C GLN A 687 1.08 43.10 17.17
N GLU A 688 2.38 43.40 17.22
CA GLU A 688 3.17 43.69 16.02
C GLU A 688 3.23 42.49 15.06
N VAL A 689 3.32 41.28 15.60
CA VAL A 689 3.29 40.04 14.81
C VAL A 689 1.89 39.82 14.23
N ALA A 690 0.85 40.08 15.02
CA ALA A 690 -0.54 39.98 14.57
C ALA A 690 -0.81 40.91 13.37
N ASP A 691 -0.36 42.15 13.45
CA ASP A 691 -0.52 43.14 12.39
C ASP A 691 0.26 42.76 11.12
N LEU A 692 1.45 42.18 11.27
CA LEU A 692 2.25 41.67 10.15
C LEU A 692 1.54 40.49 9.46
N LEU A 693 1.12 39.48 10.23
CA LEU A 693 0.42 38.30 9.70
C LEU A 693 -0.96 38.66 9.12
N LYS A 694 -1.63 39.67 9.66
CA LYS A 694 -2.89 40.17 9.11
C LYS A 694 -2.72 40.75 7.71
N LYS A 695 -1.62 41.48 7.44
CA LYS A 695 -1.33 41.95 6.07
C LYS A 695 -1.17 40.80 5.09
N TYR A 696 -0.46 39.73 5.48
CA TYR A 696 -0.40 38.51 4.69
C TYR A 696 -1.82 37.98 4.46
N LEU A 697 -2.60 37.78 5.52
CA LEU A 697 -3.96 37.25 5.39
C LEU A 697 -4.82 38.08 4.42
N ASP A 698 -4.78 39.41 4.52
CA ASP A 698 -5.55 40.32 3.66
C ASP A 698 -5.12 40.17 2.18
N ASP A 699 -3.81 40.10 1.90
CA ASP A 699 -3.25 39.91 0.55
C ASP A 699 -3.64 38.57 -0.09
N TYR A 700 -3.93 37.55 0.73
CA TYR A 700 -4.16 36.16 0.32
C TYR A 700 -5.63 35.72 0.42
N SER A 701 -6.47 36.42 1.18
CA SER A 701 -7.87 36.08 1.48
C SER A 701 -8.77 35.90 0.25
N GLY A 702 -8.51 36.65 -0.84
CA GLY A 702 -9.25 36.52 -2.10
C GLY A 702 -8.86 35.31 -2.96
N ARG A 703 -7.90 34.49 -2.51
CA ARG A 703 -7.30 33.37 -3.26
C ARG A 703 -7.58 32.00 -2.65
N VAL A 704 -8.49 31.87 -1.69
CA VAL A 704 -8.81 30.56 -1.10
C VAL A 704 -9.40 29.63 -2.16
N SER A 705 -8.88 28.40 -2.25
CA SER A 705 -9.41 27.40 -3.18
C SER A 705 -10.87 27.10 -2.84
N ALA A 706 -11.76 27.28 -3.82
CA ALA A 706 -13.20 27.01 -3.66
C ALA A 706 -13.54 25.50 -3.68
N LEU A 707 -12.56 24.64 -3.91
CA LEU A 707 -12.66 23.19 -3.73
C LEU A 707 -12.65 22.87 -2.23
N ALA A 708 -13.66 23.37 -1.51
CA ALA A 708 -13.91 22.96 -0.14
C ALA A 708 -14.12 21.44 -0.14
N ILE A 709 -13.37 20.74 0.70
CA ILE A 709 -13.63 19.33 1.01
C ILE A 709 -15.11 19.27 1.43
N LYS A 710 -15.97 18.64 0.62
CA LYS A 710 -17.32 18.29 1.07
C LYS A 710 -17.12 17.50 2.35
N ASP A 711 -17.85 17.89 3.39
CA ASP A 711 -17.84 17.32 4.73
C ASP A 711 -18.08 15.80 4.67
N MET A 712 -17.05 15.04 4.31
CA MET A 712 -17.00 13.60 4.29
C MET A 712 -16.53 13.19 5.68
N GLY A 713 -17.48 13.14 6.62
CA GLY A 713 -17.33 12.56 7.96
C GLY A 713 -15.90 12.54 8.49
N SER A 714 -15.40 13.69 8.94
CA SER A 714 -14.31 13.85 9.91
C SER A 714 -13.28 12.69 9.97
N LEU A 715 -12.37 12.60 8.99
CA LEU A 715 -11.15 11.79 9.12
C LEU A 715 -9.84 12.57 8.91
N SER A 716 -9.89 13.90 8.77
CA SER A 716 -8.67 14.74 8.74
C SER A 716 -8.77 16.11 9.43
N SER A 717 -9.90 16.50 10.00
CA SER A 717 -9.98 17.73 10.80
C SER A 717 -9.68 17.40 12.27
N MET A 718 -8.42 17.56 12.69
CA MET A 718 -8.21 17.94 14.09
C MET A 718 -8.98 19.23 14.31
N ASN A 719 -9.90 19.17 15.26
CA ASN A 719 -10.78 20.25 15.62
C ASN A 719 -9.93 21.46 16.05
N MET A 720 -9.80 22.47 15.19
CA MET A 720 -9.20 23.77 15.58
C MET A 720 -10.08 24.53 16.57
N ASP A 721 -11.33 24.09 16.77
CA ASP A 721 -12.21 24.49 17.86
C ASP A 721 -12.09 23.51 19.03
N ALA A 722 -11.03 23.63 19.82
CA ALA A 722 -11.08 23.21 21.21
C ALA A 722 -11.92 24.23 22.02
N LYS A 723 -13.23 24.32 21.74
CA LYS A 723 -14.19 24.58 22.81
C LYS A 723 -14.58 23.23 23.39
N ARG A 724 -13.89 22.82 24.44
CA ARG A 724 -14.39 21.77 25.34
C ARG A 724 -15.30 22.43 26.41
N PRO A 725 -16.28 21.68 26.96
CA PRO A 725 -17.28 22.20 27.90
C PRO A 725 -16.70 22.95 29.10
#